data_AF-A0A1L5NT98-F1
#
_entry.id   AF-A0A1L5NT98-F1
#
_cell.length_a   1.000
_cell.length_b   1.000
_cell.length_c   1.000
_cell.angle_alpha   90.00
_cell.angle_beta   90.00
_cell.angle_gamma   90.00
#
_symmetry.space_group_name_H-M   'P 1'
#
loop_
_entity.id
_entity.type
_entity.pdbx_description
1 polymer ?
#
loop_
_entity_poly.entity_id
_entity_poly.type
_entity_poly.pdbx_seq_one_letter_code
_entity_poly.pdbx_strand_id
1 'polypeptide(L)'
;MRCVWSHRPQFLHLGLFFAAYVLGCAFAQSLAIVPGTGISIWPASGLFIATLVVASRYSWPWWVLAGCLAELFSNFLWFHSPLPAAFLIYIGNALEAAVGAWLVNRTCRRPVRLETLQEVLAFVVLAAGIAPVVGATVGSATLAWFGIQSQTFVAAWPLWWVGDATGILIVAPLALVVFQNWRGRIELSSARWLEACVLGLIFLGVAALSLSGYLPFAYIIMPPLLWAAARFEFRGAAVALTLLALITAVSTISGASQFAGDAESLKHKQIMLQLFLAISAFSALIVAAISRQHQLALLTLRQSVVALRDRERELSQLVDMVPVQIRRLTPEGKPTFFNKRLLDFFGLNDVAELDRPDMSRMAAAIESLVHPEDAARLLETVRHSLATGEPYSMKYRMRRADGAYRWVDGRGEPLRDEGGVIVQWLAISIDIDDEVRAQEALRESERQLRQLIDAVPALIWSTTPEGTPSYINKRLMDMVGVTLEDLTAPDASRSLADVHPEERQAVEQALARSFETGTSFAMKYRQHRADGTYRWTEGRAEPLRDPDGRIVQWYGVCLDIDDLVTAQEALQQSERRYRDLFHYMPIGLTQVGASKLIPLFEELRAQGVTELQTYIDEHPEFLPRAVEALEVEEVNQHLIEMFGAKNAEEMHGPITRYWQPSISTIRRSIEARYRGEEVFQEETQVARMDGTVIDVLFTSARPGAVADKSLVGFIDITERKKAEKALLNREREFSQLVDMVPSLLWRLSPEGEPVYFSKRMIKFFGLDVGDYDSPESSGLAAAIAALVHPDDATRLADALNHSFASGAAFSLNYRLRRADGVYRWMSARAEPLRDDGGRILQWYGLCHDIEDQMHAEEALRERERFLWQLVETLPALIDCAAPDGEPVYRSQQLREFLGYELEELDGAGKSRLAGTLDAGVHPDDVAGVKEQYAHSLSTGEPYARRHRLRRFDGEYRWVETRAAPMRNADGAIVQWNVICLDIDGEVRAQEKLLLTQESLARASQAASLAELSASIAHEVNQPLAAVMNYSSACQRWLTAEPPNIERAQKTVERIIHSANSAADVVSRIRALFRQSSDTRDCTTLGGVIAEVRDLVAEEASRRRVRMSIEVEDHLRLVAFDRVQVQQVMINLIRNGMDAMASVQNDRVLRIRVHRMGDMVQTEISDRGRGVQFPDKIFEPFFTTKENGMGMGLAICRSIVEAHGGQLWAEKNEPHGAKFIFTLPAEMNTAP
;
A
#
# COMPACT_ATOMS: atom_id res chain seq x y z
N MET A 1 29.90 32.35 -38.70
CA MET A 1 29.81 33.59 -37.89
C MET A 1 28.55 34.36 -38.27
N ARG A 2 27.43 34.19 -37.54
CA ARG A 2 26.25 35.07 -37.68
C ARG A 2 26.51 36.31 -36.83
N CYS A 3 26.37 37.48 -37.44
CA CYS A 3 26.81 38.78 -36.92
C CYS A 3 26.15 39.11 -35.57
N VAL A 4 26.94 39.47 -34.55
CA VAL A 4 26.51 39.92 -33.19
C VAL A 4 25.45 41.03 -33.25
N TRP A 5 25.38 41.75 -34.37
CA TRP A 5 24.43 42.81 -34.67
C TRP A 5 22.99 42.35 -34.87
N SER A 6 22.75 41.07 -35.17
CA SER A 6 21.41 40.51 -35.41
C SER A 6 20.57 40.27 -34.14
N HIS A 7 21.20 40.24 -32.96
CA HIS A 7 20.56 39.94 -31.67
C HIS A 7 20.58 41.15 -30.72
N ARG A 8 20.55 42.36 -31.30
CA ARG A 8 20.61 43.62 -30.55
C ARG A 8 19.36 43.82 -29.67
N PRO A 9 19.50 44.10 -28.36
CA PRO A 9 18.38 44.53 -27.53
C PRO A 9 17.80 45.86 -28.02
N GLN A 10 16.53 46.11 -27.72
CA GLN A 10 15.93 47.42 -27.98
C GLN A 10 16.67 48.50 -27.20
N PHE A 11 16.96 49.63 -27.85
CA PHE A 11 17.68 50.76 -27.24
C PHE A 11 17.05 51.25 -25.94
N LEU A 12 15.72 51.25 -25.84
CA LEU A 12 15.00 51.62 -24.62
C LEU A 12 15.42 50.75 -23.43
N HIS A 13 15.58 49.43 -23.62
CA HIS A 13 15.97 48.52 -22.54
C HIS A 13 17.43 48.72 -22.13
N LEU A 14 18.33 49.00 -23.08
CA LEU A 14 19.72 49.36 -22.78
C LEU A 14 19.80 50.68 -22.01
N GLY A 15 18.98 51.67 -22.37
CA GLY A 15 18.88 52.95 -21.66
C GLY A 15 18.31 52.80 -20.24
N LEU A 16 17.29 51.97 -20.06
CA LEU A 16 16.73 51.67 -18.73
C LEU A 16 17.74 50.94 -17.84
N PHE A 17 18.47 49.97 -18.38
CA PHE A 17 19.54 49.29 -17.66
C PHE A 17 20.66 50.27 -17.28
N PHE A 18 21.10 51.13 -18.19
CA PHE A 18 22.09 52.17 -17.90
C PHE A 18 21.63 53.07 -16.75
N ALA A 19 20.40 53.59 -16.80
CA ALA A 19 19.87 54.46 -15.76
C ALA A 19 19.76 53.75 -14.41
N ALA A 20 19.23 52.52 -14.39
CA ALA A 20 19.10 51.71 -13.18
C ALA A 20 20.46 51.34 -12.58
N TYR A 21 21.46 51.08 -13.42
CA TYR A 21 22.83 50.81 -12.99
C TYR A 21 23.45 52.05 -12.31
N VAL A 22 23.33 53.23 -12.94
CA VAL A 22 23.82 54.50 -12.37
C VAL A 22 23.12 54.84 -11.05
N LEU A 23 21.81 54.60 -10.94
CA LEU A 23 21.07 54.77 -9.69
C LEU A 23 21.50 53.77 -8.61
N GLY A 24 21.79 52.53 -8.99
CA GLY A 24 22.35 51.52 -8.10
C GLY A 24 23.70 51.92 -7.53
N CYS A 25 24.58 52.48 -8.37
CA CYS A 25 25.86 53.05 -7.93
C CYS A 25 25.67 54.26 -6.99
N ALA A 26 24.71 55.16 -7.29
CA ALA A 26 24.38 56.28 -6.41
C ALA A 26 23.88 55.80 -5.04
N PHE A 27 23.04 54.76 -5.01
CA PHE A 27 22.56 54.15 -3.76
C PHE A 27 23.71 53.52 -2.97
N ALA A 28 24.59 52.75 -3.62
CA ALA A 28 25.79 52.19 -3.00
C ALA A 28 26.68 53.27 -2.37
N GLN A 29 26.89 54.38 -3.08
CA GLN A 29 27.67 55.51 -2.58
C GLN A 29 26.98 56.22 -1.42
N SER A 30 25.65 56.34 -1.43
CA SER A 30 24.90 56.94 -0.32
C SER A 30 25.05 56.16 0.99
N LEU A 31 25.21 54.84 0.91
CA LEU A 31 25.51 53.98 2.05
C LEU A 31 26.96 54.07 2.53
N ALA A 32 27.85 54.68 1.75
CA ALA A 32 29.25 54.92 2.10
C ALA A 32 29.48 56.30 2.78
N ILE A 33 28.42 57.09 3.01
CA ILE A 33 28.50 58.49 3.50
C ILE A 33 29.09 58.62 4.92
N VAL A 34 29.29 57.53 5.67
CA VAL A 34 30.08 57.61 6.91
C VAL A 34 31.57 57.71 6.54
N PRO A 35 32.29 58.79 6.90
CA PRO A 35 33.69 58.98 6.46
C PRO A 35 34.57 57.80 6.89
N GLY A 36 35.08 57.03 5.92
CA GLY A 36 35.97 55.89 6.15
C GLY A 36 35.35 54.48 6.05
N THR A 37 34.04 54.34 5.81
CA THR A 37 33.41 53.04 5.49
C THR A 37 33.50 52.71 4.01
N GLY A 38 33.80 51.45 3.68
CA GLY A 38 33.67 50.97 2.30
C GLY A 38 32.20 50.84 1.88
N ILE A 39 31.96 50.56 0.60
CA ILE A 39 30.61 50.31 0.10
C ILE A 39 30.02 49.07 0.78
N SER A 40 28.86 49.23 1.44
CA SER A 40 28.25 48.14 2.22
C SER A 40 27.45 47.16 1.35
N ILE A 41 26.85 47.61 0.26
CA ILE A 41 26.09 46.78 -0.68
C ILE A 41 26.30 47.32 -2.09
N TRP A 42 26.38 46.42 -3.07
CA TRP A 42 26.56 46.79 -4.48
C TRP A 42 25.35 46.36 -5.34
N PRO A 43 24.31 47.21 -5.46
CA PRO A 43 23.10 46.92 -6.24
C PRO A 43 23.37 46.60 -7.71
N ALA A 44 24.42 47.20 -8.28
CA ALA A 44 24.75 47.10 -9.70
C ALA A 44 25.02 45.64 -10.10
N SER A 45 25.74 44.86 -9.27
CA SER A 45 25.97 43.43 -9.52
C SER A 45 24.67 42.63 -9.62
N GLY A 46 23.72 42.86 -8.70
CA GLY A 46 22.42 42.18 -8.73
C GLY A 46 21.60 42.49 -9.98
N LEU A 47 21.56 43.77 -10.38
CA LEU A 47 20.89 44.20 -11.62
C LEU A 47 21.54 43.58 -12.87
N PHE A 48 22.88 43.56 -12.91
CA PHE A 48 23.66 43.06 -14.04
C PHE A 48 23.46 41.56 -14.23
N ILE A 49 23.59 40.77 -13.16
CA ILE A 49 23.31 39.33 -13.21
C ILE A 49 21.86 39.07 -13.62
N ALA A 50 20.87 39.72 -13.01
CA ALA A 50 19.46 39.50 -13.36
C ALA A 50 19.18 39.76 -14.84
N THR A 51 19.82 40.78 -15.40
CA THR A 51 19.70 41.15 -16.82
C THR A 51 20.32 40.07 -17.72
N LEU A 52 21.53 39.59 -17.40
CA LEU A 52 22.19 38.54 -18.18
C LEU A 52 21.52 37.17 -18.04
N VAL A 53 20.89 36.90 -16.89
CA VAL A 53 20.10 35.68 -16.64
C VAL A 53 18.92 35.60 -17.62
N VAL A 54 18.18 36.69 -17.79
CA VAL A 54 17.01 36.76 -18.69
C VAL A 54 17.42 36.98 -20.15
N ALA A 55 18.52 37.69 -20.40
CA ALA A 55 18.96 38.02 -21.74
C ALA A 55 19.47 36.80 -22.53
N SER A 56 19.28 36.85 -23.85
CA SER A 56 19.90 35.89 -24.76
C SER A 56 21.42 36.03 -24.70
N ARG A 57 22.15 34.90 -24.66
CA ARG A 57 23.63 34.87 -24.65
C ARG A 57 24.25 35.67 -25.80
N TYR A 58 23.56 35.72 -26.94
CA TYR A 58 24.00 36.46 -28.13
C TYR A 58 23.92 37.98 -27.97
N SER A 59 23.17 38.45 -26.97
CA SER A 59 23.00 39.88 -26.67
C SER A 59 23.90 40.37 -25.53
N TRP A 60 24.59 39.48 -24.81
CA TRP A 60 25.46 39.83 -23.67
C TRP A 60 26.49 40.92 -23.98
N PRO A 61 27.17 40.94 -25.16
CA PRO A 61 28.12 42.01 -25.47
C PRO A 61 27.51 43.42 -25.43
N TRP A 62 26.23 43.58 -25.79
CA TRP A 62 25.54 44.86 -25.75
C TRP A 62 25.27 45.34 -24.32
N TRP A 63 24.90 44.41 -23.42
CA TRP A 63 24.70 44.70 -22.00
C TRP A 63 26.02 45.00 -21.29
N VAL A 64 27.09 44.28 -21.62
CA VAL A 64 28.45 44.56 -21.13
C VAL A 64 28.97 45.90 -21.65
N LEU A 65 28.63 46.31 -22.88
CA LEU A 65 29.00 47.65 -23.34
C LEU A 65 28.21 48.74 -22.60
N ALA A 66 26.91 48.55 -22.42
CA ALA A 66 26.06 49.51 -21.70
C ALA A 66 26.46 49.64 -20.22
N GLY A 67 26.79 48.54 -19.55
CA GLY A 67 27.32 48.54 -18.19
C GLY A 67 28.63 49.30 -18.06
N CYS A 68 29.53 49.17 -19.05
CA CYS A 68 30.81 49.88 -19.06
C CYS A 68 30.60 51.39 -19.11
N LEU A 69 29.73 51.84 -20.01
CA LEU A 69 29.38 53.25 -20.13
C LEU A 69 28.70 53.76 -18.85
N ALA A 70 27.83 52.96 -18.23
CA ALA A 70 27.14 53.30 -16.99
C ALA A 70 28.12 53.42 -15.82
N GLU A 71 29.08 52.50 -15.69
CA GLU A 71 30.11 52.52 -14.65
C GLU A 71 31.04 53.74 -14.81
N LEU A 72 31.52 54.01 -16.03
CA LEU A 72 32.38 55.18 -16.28
C LEU A 72 31.65 56.50 -16.00
N PHE A 73 30.37 56.59 -16.36
CA PHE A 73 29.54 57.75 -16.05
C PHE A 73 29.27 57.87 -14.54
N SER A 74 29.02 56.75 -13.86
CA SER A 74 28.86 56.72 -12.39
C SER A 74 30.14 57.10 -11.67
N ASN A 75 31.29 56.66 -12.16
CA ASN A 75 32.60 57.06 -11.64
C ASN A 75 32.82 58.57 -11.80
N PHE A 76 32.43 59.15 -12.94
CA PHE A 76 32.49 60.59 -13.14
C PHE A 76 31.59 61.37 -12.18
N LEU A 77 30.40 60.86 -11.86
CA LEU A 77 29.43 61.53 -11.00
C LEU A 77 29.69 61.35 -9.49
N TRP A 78 30.09 60.16 -9.06
CA TRP A 78 30.00 59.76 -7.65
C TRP A 78 31.34 59.38 -7.01
N PHE A 79 32.21 58.65 -7.73
CA PHE A 79 33.39 58.00 -7.13
C PHE A 79 34.71 58.72 -7.44
N HIS A 80 34.79 59.45 -8.55
CA HIS A 80 35.96 60.21 -9.02
C HIS A 80 37.30 59.44 -8.98
N SER A 81 37.26 58.12 -9.16
CA SER A 81 38.48 57.30 -9.18
C SER A 81 39.23 57.47 -10.51
N PRO A 82 40.56 57.23 -10.55
CA PRO A 82 41.33 57.26 -11.78
C PRO A 82 40.69 56.37 -12.85
N LEU A 83 40.54 56.88 -14.07
CA LEU A 83 39.88 56.16 -15.17
C LEU A 83 40.42 54.73 -15.38
N PRO A 84 41.75 54.46 -15.31
CA PRO A 84 42.26 53.08 -15.41
C PRO A 84 41.77 52.16 -14.28
N ALA A 85 41.65 52.68 -13.06
CA ALA A 85 41.17 51.92 -11.91
C ALA A 85 39.66 51.63 -12.02
N ALA A 86 38.86 52.63 -12.41
CA ALA A 86 37.42 52.45 -12.64
C ALA A 86 37.14 51.43 -13.75
N PHE A 87 37.94 51.42 -14.82
CA PHE A 87 37.81 50.45 -15.90
C PHE A 87 38.18 49.02 -15.47
N LEU A 88 39.21 48.84 -14.64
CA LEU A 88 39.60 47.52 -14.11
C LEU A 88 38.55 46.97 -13.12
N ILE A 89 37.99 47.82 -12.26
CA ILE A 89 36.89 47.46 -11.37
C ILE A 89 35.67 47.01 -12.20
N TYR A 90 35.35 47.75 -13.26
CA TYR A 90 34.28 47.37 -14.17
C TYR A 90 34.47 45.98 -14.79
N ILE A 91 35.70 45.67 -15.24
CA ILE A 91 36.02 44.35 -15.81
C ILE A 91 35.73 43.24 -14.78
N GLY A 92 36.07 43.45 -13.51
CA GLY A 92 35.72 42.54 -12.42
C GLY A 92 34.22 42.29 -12.31
N ASN A 93 33.44 43.37 -12.22
CA ASN A 93 31.98 43.33 -12.10
C ASN A 93 31.30 42.67 -13.33
N ALA A 94 31.81 42.93 -14.54
CA ALA A 94 31.30 42.34 -15.77
C ALA A 94 31.59 40.83 -15.85
N LEU A 95 32.78 40.39 -15.40
CA LEU A 95 33.14 38.98 -15.34
C LEU A 95 32.31 38.23 -14.30
N GLU A 96 32.15 38.81 -13.10
CA GLU A 96 31.22 38.30 -12.08
C GLU A 96 29.82 38.10 -12.66
N ALA A 97 29.29 39.13 -13.31
CA ALA A 97 27.93 39.07 -13.84
C ALA A 97 27.76 37.99 -14.92
N ALA A 98 28.74 37.87 -15.82
CA ALA A 98 28.75 36.88 -16.89
C ALA A 98 28.89 35.45 -16.35
N VAL A 99 29.78 35.22 -15.39
CA VAL A 99 30.01 33.91 -14.75
C VAL A 99 28.77 33.48 -13.96
N GLY A 100 28.21 34.37 -13.13
CA GLY A 100 27.01 34.09 -12.34
C GLY A 100 25.80 33.77 -13.21
N ALA A 101 25.56 34.58 -14.25
CA ALA A 101 24.49 34.31 -15.19
C ALA A 101 24.71 33.01 -15.98
N TRP A 102 25.94 32.68 -16.35
CA TRP A 102 26.24 31.42 -17.06
C TRP A 102 25.98 30.20 -16.19
N LEU A 103 26.46 30.23 -14.93
CA LEU A 103 26.26 29.13 -13.97
C LEU A 103 24.77 28.90 -13.70
N VAL A 104 24.03 29.96 -13.35
CA VAL A 104 22.58 29.86 -13.07
C VAL A 104 21.78 29.35 -14.27
N ASN A 105 22.09 29.84 -15.48
CA ASN A 105 21.40 29.39 -16.69
C ASN A 105 21.76 27.98 -17.13
N ARG A 106 22.92 27.46 -16.70
CA ARG A 106 23.33 26.09 -16.97
C ARG A 106 22.62 25.11 -16.04
N THR A 107 22.40 25.48 -14.77
CA THR A 107 21.73 24.64 -13.77
C THR A 107 20.22 24.72 -13.83
N CYS A 108 19.66 25.90 -14.11
CA CYS A 108 18.22 26.12 -14.20
C CYS A 108 17.76 26.11 -15.67
N ARG A 109 16.66 25.43 -16.00
CA ARG A 109 16.09 25.47 -17.36
C ARG A 109 15.59 26.90 -17.65
N ARG A 110 15.97 27.48 -18.81
CA ARG A 110 15.54 28.84 -19.18
C ARG A 110 14.05 28.86 -19.55
N PRO A 111 13.28 29.90 -19.14
CA PRO A 111 13.69 31.09 -18.37
C PRO A 111 13.65 30.87 -16.84
N VAL A 112 14.68 31.34 -16.12
CA VAL A 112 14.74 31.26 -14.65
C VAL A 112 13.77 32.24 -14.03
N ARG A 113 12.87 31.74 -13.16
CA ARG A 113 11.82 32.57 -12.55
C ARG A 113 11.87 32.63 -11.03
N LEU A 114 12.73 31.82 -10.39
CA LEU A 114 12.88 31.70 -8.94
C LEU A 114 11.57 31.27 -8.27
N GLU A 115 10.81 30.40 -8.95
CA GLU A 115 9.50 29.93 -8.48
C GLU A 115 9.58 28.60 -7.75
N THR A 116 10.68 27.87 -7.95
CA THR A 116 10.94 26.57 -7.33
C THR A 116 12.09 26.67 -6.33
N LEU A 117 12.07 25.81 -5.32
CA LEU A 117 13.14 25.72 -4.33
C LEU A 117 14.50 25.45 -4.99
N GLN A 118 14.52 24.63 -6.04
CA GLN A 118 15.72 24.31 -6.81
C GLN A 118 16.30 25.54 -7.51
N GLU A 119 15.47 26.38 -8.12
CA GLU A 119 15.91 27.61 -8.78
C GLU A 119 16.47 28.63 -7.77
N VAL A 120 15.83 28.77 -6.62
CA VAL A 120 16.28 29.68 -5.56
C VAL A 120 17.61 29.23 -4.96
N LEU A 121 17.78 27.94 -4.66
CA LEU A 121 19.03 27.41 -4.13
C LEU A 121 20.18 27.54 -5.14
N ALA A 122 19.93 27.22 -6.42
CA ALA A 122 20.92 27.39 -7.47
C ALA A 122 21.32 28.87 -7.64
N PHE A 123 20.36 29.78 -7.56
CA PHE A 123 20.62 31.22 -7.63
C PHE A 123 21.48 31.72 -6.46
N VAL A 124 21.13 31.36 -5.22
CA VAL A 124 21.89 31.77 -4.02
C VAL A 124 23.33 31.27 -4.10
N VAL A 125 23.54 29.98 -4.37
CA VAL A 125 24.87 29.38 -4.34
C VAL A 125 25.74 29.90 -5.49
N LEU A 126 25.21 29.90 -6.72
CA LEU A 126 26.01 30.16 -7.91
C LEU A 126 26.14 31.66 -8.21
N ALA A 127 25.06 32.43 -8.07
CA ALA A 127 25.07 33.85 -8.36
C ALA A 127 25.54 34.69 -7.18
N ALA A 128 25.09 34.44 -5.95
CA ALA A 128 25.47 35.26 -4.80
C ALA A 128 26.67 34.71 -4.02
N GLY A 129 26.93 33.40 -4.06
CA GLY A 129 28.08 32.80 -3.38
C GLY A 129 29.36 32.82 -4.22
N ILE A 130 29.31 32.14 -5.37
CA ILE A 130 30.51 31.83 -6.19
C ILE A 130 30.91 32.99 -7.10
N ALA A 131 29.98 33.58 -7.87
CA ALA A 131 30.33 34.60 -8.85
C ALA A 131 31.03 35.85 -8.26
N PRO A 132 30.63 36.38 -7.08
CA PRO A 132 31.27 37.56 -6.47
C PRO A 132 32.72 37.38 -6.08
N VAL A 133 33.22 36.15 -6.00
CA VAL A 133 34.65 35.89 -5.78
C VAL A 133 35.49 36.51 -6.90
N VAL A 134 34.97 36.53 -8.14
CA VAL A 134 35.66 37.10 -9.30
C VAL A 134 35.74 38.63 -9.18
N GLY A 135 34.61 39.30 -8.92
CA GLY A 135 34.54 40.75 -8.76
C GLY A 135 35.38 41.23 -7.57
N ALA A 136 35.21 40.60 -6.40
CA ALA A 136 35.96 40.93 -5.19
C ALA A 136 37.47 40.81 -5.35
N THR A 137 37.95 39.79 -6.09
CA THR A 137 39.38 39.59 -6.33
C THR A 137 39.95 40.69 -7.24
N VAL A 138 39.29 40.99 -8.35
CA VAL A 138 39.74 42.01 -9.30
C VAL A 138 39.63 43.42 -8.69
N GLY A 139 38.51 43.72 -8.03
CA GLY A 139 38.26 45.00 -7.34
C GLY A 139 39.27 45.28 -6.23
N SER A 140 39.51 44.31 -5.34
CA SER A 140 40.46 44.47 -4.23
C SER A 140 41.91 44.60 -4.70
N ALA A 141 42.30 43.87 -5.74
CA ALA A 141 43.63 44.00 -6.33
C ALA A 141 43.82 45.38 -6.96
N THR A 142 42.78 45.91 -7.61
CA THR A 142 42.79 47.24 -8.23
C THR A 142 42.89 48.35 -7.18
N LEU A 143 42.13 48.26 -6.09
CA LEU A 143 42.23 49.23 -4.99
C LEU A 143 43.64 49.27 -4.38
N ALA A 144 44.23 48.10 -4.13
CA ALA A 144 45.57 47.98 -3.56
C ALA A 144 46.64 48.52 -4.52
N TRP A 145 46.52 48.25 -5.83
CA TRP A 145 47.48 48.68 -6.84
C TRP A 145 47.51 50.20 -7.04
N PHE A 146 46.35 50.85 -7.01
CA PHE A 146 46.23 52.31 -7.21
C PHE A 146 46.25 53.11 -5.90
N GLY A 147 46.40 52.46 -4.75
CA GLY A 147 46.43 53.12 -3.44
C GLY A 147 45.13 53.84 -3.06
N ILE A 148 44.00 53.41 -3.61
CA ILE A 148 42.70 54.07 -3.43
C ILE A 148 42.19 53.82 -2.00
N GLN A 149 41.85 54.90 -1.28
CA GLN A 149 41.37 54.86 0.12
C GLN A 149 42.32 54.16 1.13
N SER A 150 43.61 54.00 0.79
CA SER A 150 44.62 53.33 1.64
C SER A 150 44.24 51.90 2.06
N GLN A 151 43.43 51.20 1.27
CA GLN A 151 42.99 49.82 1.53
C GLN A 151 44.04 48.80 1.06
N THR A 152 44.25 47.74 1.85
CA THR A 152 45.04 46.56 1.43
C THR A 152 44.14 45.48 0.84
N PHE A 153 44.68 44.61 -0.02
CA PHE A 153 43.93 43.51 -0.63
C PHE A 153 43.17 42.67 0.42
N VAL A 154 43.84 42.28 1.51
CA VAL A 154 43.28 41.44 2.57
C VAL A 154 42.16 42.14 3.34
N ALA A 155 42.24 43.47 3.49
CA ALA A 155 41.21 44.24 4.17
C ALA A 155 39.97 44.49 3.28
N ALA A 156 40.18 44.69 1.98
CA ALA A 156 39.10 45.00 1.04
C ALA A 156 38.30 43.76 0.61
N TRP A 157 38.97 42.62 0.42
CA TRP A 157 38.38 41.44 -0.23
C TRP A 157 37.12 40.89 0.46
N PRO A 158 37.08 40.67 1.79
CA PRO A 158 35.89 40.12 2.44
C PRO A 158 34.71 41.08 2.40
N LEU A 159 34.95 42.39 2.59
CA LEU A 159 33.92 43.43 2.55
C LEU A 159 33.32 43.56 1.15
N TRP A 160 34.16 43.43 0.13
CA TRP A 160 33.76 43.46 -1.27
C TRP A 160 32.89 42.25 -1.61
N TRP A 161 33.35 41.05 -1.29
CA TRP A 161 32.62 39.80 -1.58
C TRP A 161 31.23 39.78 -0.94
N VAL A 162 31.10 40.12 0.35
CA VAL A 162 29.79 40.14 1.02
C VAL A 162 28.92 41.28 0.51
N GLY A 163 29.51 42.42 0.13
CA GLY A 163 28.79 43.55 -0.46
C GLY A 163 28.13 43.22 -1.80
N ASP A 164 28.85 42.53 -2.69
CA ASP A 164 28.35 42.07 -3.98
C ASP A 164 27.32 40.96 -3.81
N ALA A 165 27.60 39.95 -2.96
CA ALA A 165 26.67 38.87 -2.64
C ALA A 165 25.32 39.39 -2.13
N THR A 166 25.36 40.37 -1.21
CA THR A 166 24.16 40.99 -0.64
C THR A 166 23.41 41.83 -1.68
N GLY A 167 24.15 42.55 -2.54
CA GLY A 167 23.57 43.27 -3.68
C GLY A 167 22.79 42.33 -4.62
N ILE A 168 23.35 41.14 -4.89
CA ILE A 168 22.72 40.13 -5.74
C ILE A 168 21.47 39.54 -5.07
N LEU A 169 21.53 39.18 -3.79
CA LEU A 169 20.40 38.58 -3.07
C LEU A 169 19.20 39.53 -2.90
N ILE A 170 19.41 40.84 -2.95
CA ILE A 170 18.34 41.82 -2.77
C ILE A 170 17.83 42.32 -4.13
N VAL A 171 18.74 42.76 -5.00
CA VAL A 171 18.39 43.51 -6.21
C VAL A 171 18.06 42.58 -7.36
N ALA A 172 18.70 41.41 -7.47
CA ALA A 172 18.42 40.51 -8.58
C ALA A 172 17.00 39.91 -8.50
N PRO A 173 16.49 39.45 -7.34
CA PRO A 173 15.08 39.07 -7.18
C PRO A 173 14.10 40.18 -7.59
N LEU A 174 14.35 41.42 -7.15
CA LEU A 174 13.52 42.56 -7.49
C LEU A 174 13.51 42.82 -9.00
N ALA A 175 14.70 42.83 -9.63
CA ALA A 175 14.84 43.03 -11.07
C ALA A 175 14.10 41.94 -11.85
N LEU A 176 14.20 40.68 -11.43
CA LEU A 176 13.47 39.56 -12.04
C LEU A 176 11.95 39.72 -11.91
N VAL A 177 11.44 40.13 -10.73
CA VAL A 177 10.01 40.45 -10.53
C VAL A 177 9.55 41.55 -11.49
N VAL A 178 10.34 42.61 -11.63
CA VAL A 178 10.02 43.74 -12.51
C VAL A 178 10.02 43.30 -13.98
N PHE A 179 11.07 42.60 -14.43
CA PHE A 179 11.18 42.14 -15.82
C PHE A 179 10.06 41.19 -16.22
N GLN A 180 9.64 40.29 -15.32
CA GLN A 180 8.59 39.31 -15.60
C GLN A 180 7.19 39.93 -15.59
N ASN A 181 6.96 40.96 -14.77
CA ASN A 181 5.63 41.56 -14.59
C ASN A 181 5.42 42.89 -15.34
N TRP A 182 6.42 43.37 -16.08
CA TRP A 182 6.43 44.66 -16.78
C TRP A 182 5.22 44.90 -17.70
N ARG A 183 4.57 43.83 -18.20
CA ARG A 183 3.40 43.92 -19.10
C ARG A 183 2.09 43.41 -18.49
N GLY A 184 2.09 42.92 -17.25
CA GLY A 184 0.89 42.38 -16.59
C GLY A 184 0.16 43.42 -15.75
N ARG A 185 -1.17 43.52 -15.88
CA ARG A 185 -2.00 44.24 -14.89
C ARG A 185 -2.06 43.41 -13.61
N ILE A 186 -1.73 44.01 -12.47
CA ILE A 186 -1.85 43.37 -11.15
C ILE A 186 -3.30 43.57 -10.67
N GLU A 187 -4.14 42.55 -10.83
CA GLU A 187 -5.47 42.51 -10.25
C GLU A 187 -5.41 41.86 -8.87
N LEU A 188 -5.16 42.67 -7.84
CA LEU A 188 -5.29 42.26 -6.44
C LEU A 188 -6.66 42.71 -5.92
N SER A 189 -7.36 41.83 -5.20
CA SER A 189 -8.62 42.19 -4.54
C SER A 189 -8.39 43.24 -3.46
N SER A 190 -9.41 44.05 -3.16
CA SER A 190 -9.35 45.08 -2.12
C SER A 190 -8.92 44.53 -0.76
N ALA A 191 -9.31 43.28 -0.45
CA ALA A 191 -8.91 42.58 0.77
C ALA A 191 -7.41 42.24 0.79
N ARG A 192 -6.86 41.73 -0.32
CA ARG A 192 -5.42 41.46 -0.43
C ARG A 192 -4.59 42.74 -0.37
N TRP A 193 -5.11 43.83 -0.93
CA TRP A 193 -4.50 45.15 -0.80
C TRP A 193 -4.46 45.64 0.64
N LEU A 194 -5.58 45.54 1.37
CA LEU A 194 -5.65 45.94 2.78
C LEU A 194 -4.71 45.10 3.65
N GLU A 195 -4.64 43.79 3.41
CA GLU A 195 -3.71 42.89 4.08
C GLU A 195 -2.24 43.28 3.80
N ALA A 196 -1.90 43.58 2.54
CA ALA A 196 -0.57 44.06 2.18
C ALA A 196 -0.23 45.40 2.87
N CYS A 197 -1.18 46.32 2.98
CA CYS A 197 -0.99 47.59 3.69
C CYS A 197 -0.76 47.39 5.19
N VAL A 198 -1.57 46.55 5.84
CA VAL A 198 -1.42 46.24 7.28
C VAL A 198 -0.07 45.57 7.55
N LEU A 199 0.28 44.57 6.74
CA LEU A 199 1.57 43.90 6.86
C LEU A 199 2.74 44.85 6.61
N GLY A 200 2.61 45.74 5.62
CA GLY A 200 3.59 46.79 5.33
C GLY A 200 3.79 47.76 6.50
N LEU A 201 2.71 48.19 7.16
CA LEU A 201 2.77 49.06 8.35
C LEU A 201 3.44 48.37 9.54
N ILE A 202 3.10 47.10 9.80
CA ILE A 202 3.75 46.29 10.83
C ILE A 202 5.25 46.16 10.53
N PHE A 203 5.58 45.82 9.28
CA PHE A 203 6.96 45.70 8.83
C PHE A 203 7.75 47.01 9.02
N LEU A 204 7.20 48.14 8.59
CA LEU A 204 7.81 49.46 8.74
C LEU A 204 8.00 49.84 10.22
N GLY A 205 6.99 49.62 11.06
CA GLY A 205 7.06 49.92 12.49
C GLY A 205 8.13 49.09 13.20
N VAL A 206 8.14 47.77 12.97
CA VAL A 206 9.14 46.85 13.54
C VAL A 206 10.54 47.17 13.02
N ALA A 207 10.68 47.49 11.72
CA ALA A 207 11.96 47.90 11.13
C ALA A 207 12.50 49.18 11.79
N ALA A 208 11.67 50.22 11.93
CA ALA A 208 12.07 51.49 12.52
C ALA A 208 12.47 51.33 14.00
N LEU A 209 11.67 50.61 14.79
CA LEU A 209 11.96 50.34 16.21
C LEU A 209 13.23 49.51 16.39
N SER A 210 13.40 48.44 15.59
CA SER A 210 14.57 47.57 15.66
C SER A 210 15.84 48.28 15.22
N LEU A 211 15.79 49.06 14.14
CA LEU A 211 16.96 49.76 13.64
C LEU A 211 17.34 50.96 14.54
N SER A 212 16.38 51.62 15.18
CA SER A 212 16.62 52.74 16.12
C SER A 212 17.41 52.37 17.39
N GLY A 213 17.69 51.08 17.60
CA GLY A 213 18.37 50.58 18.81
C GLY A 213 17.46 50.45 20.03
N TYR A 214 16.15 50.73 19.90
CA TYR A 214 15.17 50.55 20.98
C TYR A 214 14.92 49.08 21.32
N LEU A 215 15.06 48.19 20.33
CA LEU A 215 15.01 46.74 20.52
C LEU A 215 16.43 46.15 20.44
N PRO A 216 16.80 45.22 21.34
CA PRO A 216 18.16 44.70 21.43
C PRO A 216 18.59 43.75 20.29
N PHE A 217 17.67 43.38 19.37
CA PHE A 217 17.94 42.41 18.31
C PHE A 217 17.40 42.87 16.95
N ALA A 218 18.31 43.05 15.98
CA ALA A 218 17.99 43.37 14.58
C ALA A 218 17.07 42.34 13.91
N TYR A 219 17.22 41.05 14.27
CA TYR A 219 16.50 39.92 13.66
C TYR A 219 15.02 39.83 14.06
N ILE A 220 14.52 40.69 14.95
CA ILE A 220 13.09 40.73 15.26
C ILE A 220 12.22 41.19 14.07
N ILE A 221 12.85 41.70 13.01
CA ILE A 221 12.20 41.97 11.73
C ILE A 221 11.92 40.71 10.89
N MET A 222 12.50 39.55 11.24
CA MET A 222 12.34 38.31 10.48
C MET A 222 10.89 37.83 10.40
N PRO A 223 10.09 37.77 11.49
CA PRO A 223 8.71 37.30 11.41
C PRO A 223 7.84 38.07 10.40
N PRO A 224 7.78 39.42 10.38
CA PRO A 224 7.00 40.13 9.35
C PRO A 224 7.61 39.99 7.94
N LEU A 225 8.94 39.86 7.82
CA LEU A 225 9.61 39.59 6.54
C LEU A 225 9.21 38.22 5.97
N LEU A 226 9.28 37.16 6.79
CA LEU A 226 8.90 35.81 6.42
C LEU A 226 7.40 35.69 6.19
N TRP A 227 6.58 36.45 6.93
CA TRP A 227 5.15 36.54 6.67
C TRP A 227 4.87 37.15 5.30
N ALA A 228 5.56 38.23 4.92
CA ALA A 228 5.44 38.80 3.58
C ALA A 228 5.87 37.80 2.49
N ALA A 229 6.96 37.07 2.72
CA ALA A 229 7.44 36.02 1.82
C ALA A 229 6.48 34.83 1.70
N ALA A 230 5.88 34.36 2.80
CA ALA A 230 4.92 33.27 2.78
C ALA A 230 3.59 33.69 2.14
N ARG A 231 3.13 34.91 2.42
CA ARG A 231 1.78 35.36 2.03
C ARG A 231 1.70 35.90 0.62
N PHE A 232 2.71 36.65 0.19
CA PHE A 232 2.80 37.30 -1.12
C PHE A 232 3.91 36.70 -1.98
N GLU A 233 4.41 35.53 -1.59
CA GLU A 233 5.40 34.74 -2.31
C GLU A 233 6.65 35.57 -2.66
N PHE A 234 7.22 35.31 -3.84
CA PHE A 234 8.45 35.93 -4.31
C PHE A 234 8.34 37.46 -4.46
N ARG A 235 7.14 37.98 -4.80
CA ARG A 235 6.91 39.43 -4.91
C ARG A 235 6.96 40.10 -3.54
N GLY A 236 6.34 39.47 -2.54
CA GLY A 236 6.37 39.92 -1.14
C GLY A 236 7.78 39.96 -0.59
N ALA A 237 8.54 38.87 -0.79
CA ALA A 237 9.93 38.78 -0.36
C ALA A 237 10.79 39.88 -1.02
N ALA A 238 10.72 40.06 -2.34
CA ALA A 238 11.51 41.06 -3.05
C ALA A 238 11.22 42.51 -2.61
N VAL A 239 9.94 42.87 -2.44
CA VAL A 239 9.55 44.21 -1.98
C VAL A 239 9.97 44.45 -0.54
N ALA A 240 9.71 43.50 0.36
CA ALA A 240 10.06 43.64 1.77
C ALA A 240 11.58 43.72 1.99
N LEU A 241 12.37 42.95 1.25
CA LEU A 241 13.84 43.03 1.28
C LEU A 241 14.38 44.37 0.74
N THR A 242 13.77 44.90 -0.31
CA THR A 242 14.16 46.20 -0.88
C THR A 242 13.83 47.34 0.10
N LEU A 243 12.64 47.29 0.73
CA LEU A 243 12.26 48.23 1.78
C LEU A 243 13.20 48.12 2.99
N LEU A 244 13.56 46.90 3.40
CA LEU A 244 14.54 46.68 4.46
C LEU A 244 15.86 47.37 4.14
N ALA A 245 16.40 47.16 2.94
CA ALA A 245 17.66 47.76 2.51
C ALA A 245 17.58 49.29 2.51
N LEU A 246 16.47 49.88 2.02
CA LEU A 246 16.28 51.32 1.97
C LEU A 246 16.14 51.95 3.38
N ILE A 247 15.30 51.37 4.24
CA ILE A 247 15.10 51.85 5.62
C ILE A 247 16.42 51.74 6.40
N THR A 248 17.15 50.65 6.20
CA THR A 248 18.46 50.46 6.84
C THR A 248 19.47 51.48 6.32
N ALA A 249 19.48 51.80 5.03
CA ALA A 249 20.30 52.86 4.46
C ALA A 249 19.99 54.23 5.08
N VAL A 250 18.71 54.65 5.08
CA VAL A 250 18.27 55.94 5.64
C VAL A 250 18.58 56.04 7.14
N SER A 251 18.33 54.97 7.89
CA SER A 251 18.59 54.94 9.34
C SER A 251 20.09 54.99 9.65
N THR A 252 20.92 54.37 8.79
CA THR A 252 22.38 54.36 8.96
C THR A 252 22.98 55.71 8.60
N ILE A 253 22.51 56.36 7.52
CA ILE A 253 22.94 57.71 7.11
C ILE A 253 22.54 58.77 8.15
N SER A 254 21.34 58.66 8.72
CA SER A 254 20.87 59.59 9.76
C SER A 254 21.52 59.38 11.13
N GLY A 255 22.36 58.35 11.30
CA GLY A 255 22.99 58.00 12.57
C GLY A 255 22.06 57.36 13.60
N ALA A 256 20.78 57.14 13.25
CA ALA A 256 19.77 56.55 14.13
C ALA A 256 19.88 55.01 14.21
N SER A 257 20.62 54.38 13.31
CA SER A 257 20.77 52.93 13.23
C SER A 257 21.71 52.35 14.29
N GLN A 258 21.41 51.16 14.82
CA GLN A 258 22.37 50.35 15.60
C GLN A 258 23.65 50.01 14.82
N PHE A 259 23.61 50.11 13.48
CA PHE A 259 24.75 49.92 12.59
C PHE A 259 25.55 51.22 12.33
N ALA A 260 25.14 52.36 12.90
CA ALA A 260 25.91 53.61 12.88
C ALA A 260 26.81 53.73 14.12
N GLY A 261 28.01 54.31 14.01
CA GLY A 261 28.93 54.46 15.14
C GLY A 261 30.24 55.21 14.84
N ASP A 262 31.06 55.37 15.88
CA ASP A 262 32.34 56.11 15.85
C ASP A 262 33.35 55.48 14.89
N ALA A 263 34.30 56.30 14.39
CA ALA A 263 35.23 55.95 13.30
C ALA A 263 35.99 54.61 13.49
N GLU A 264 36.26 54.22 14.74
CA GLU A 264 36.98 52.99 15.10
C GLU A 264 36.10 51.74 15.04
N SER A 265 34.77 51.89 15.21
CA SER A 265 33.78 50.79 15.19
C SER A 265 33.19 50.50 13.80
N LEU A 266 33.46 51.37 12.83
CA LEU A 266 32.79 51.40 11.53
C LEU A 266 32.92 50.09 10.72
N LYS A 267 34.11 49.48 10.71
CA LYS A 267 34.33 48.22 9.97
C LYS A 267 33.53 47.05 10.53
N HIS A 268 33.45 46.94 11.86
CA HIS A 268 32.67 45.90 12.51
C HIS A 268 31.17 46.08 12.28
N LYS A 269 30.68 47.31 12.36
CA LYS A 269 29.27 47.63 12.09
C LYS A 269 28.88 47.43 10.63
N GLN A 270 29.79 47.71 9.68
CA GLN A 270 29.62 47.41 8.26
C GLN A 270 29.44 45.91 8.00
N ILE A 271 30.28 45.05 8.62
CA ILE A 271 30.16 43.59 8.48
C ILE A 271 28.84 43.09 9.07
N MET A 272 28.43 43.61 10.24
CA MET A 272 27.15 43.23 10.85
C MET A 272 25.95 43.62 9.98
N LEU A 273 25.98 44.81 9.37
CA LEU A 273 24.95 45.27 8.42
C LEU A 273 24.85 44.34 7.20
N GLN A 274 26.01 44.00 6.61
CA GLN A 274 26.10 43.11 5.46
C GLN A 274 25.54 41.70 5.77
N LEU A 275 25.95 41.10 6.88
CA LEU A 275 25.47 39.78 7.29
C LEU A 275 23.98 39.77 7.65
N PHE A 276 23.49 40.83 8.29
CA PHE A 276 22.07 41.00 8.59
C PHE A 276 21.24 40.99 7.31
N LEU A 277 21.61 41.80 6.32
CA LEU A 277 20.90 41.87 5.05
C LEU A 277 20.99 40.57 4.24
N ALA A 278 22.17 39.93 4.19
CA ALA A 278 22.37 38.67 3.47
C ALA A 278 21.52 37.52 4.04
N ILE A 279 21.52 37.34 5.37
CA ILE A 279 20.74 36.29 6.05
C ILE A 279 19.23 36.55 5.90
N SER A 280 18.82 37.82 5.99
CA SER A 280 17.42 38.24 5.74
C SER A 280 16.96 37.84 4.35
N ALA A 281 17.77 38.17 3.34
CA ALA A 281 17.46 37.90 1.95
C ALA A 281 17.40 36.40 1.66
N PHE A 282 18.38 35.64 2.13
CA PHE A 282 18.39 34.19 1.99
C PHE A 282 17.14 33.52 2.58
N SER A 283 16.79 33.87 3.82
CA SER A 283 15.66 33.25 4.53
C SER A 283 14.32 33.57 3.87
N ALA A 284 14.11 34.82 3.46
CA ALA A 284 12.88 35.26 2.80
C ALA A 284 12.68 34.59 1.43
N LEU A 285 13.75 34.44 0.65
CA LEU A 285 13.67 33.80 -0.67
C LEU A 285 13.32 32.31 -0.59
N ILE A 286 13.84 31.59 0.41
CA ILE A 286 13.51 30.17 0.64
C ILE A 286 12.04 29.99 1.02
N VAL A 287 11.54 30.78 2.00
CA VAL A 287 10.15 30.68 2.44
C VAL A 287 9.18 31.02 1.31
N ALA A 288 9.50 32.02 0.48
CA ALA A 288 8.73 32.37 -0.70
C ALA A 288 8.62 31.20 -1.70
N ALA A 289 9.71 30.47 -1.94
CA ALA A 289 9.71 29.32 -2.85
C ALA A 289 8.86 28.16 -2.33
N ILE A 290 8.98 27.83 -1.04
CA ILE A 290 8.21 26.74 -0.41
C ILE A 290 6.71 27.06 -0.43
N SER A 291 6.32 28.29 -0.08
CA SER A 291 4.91 28.70 -0.05
C SER A 291 4.26 28.60 -1.43
N ARG A 292 4.97 29.05 -2.47
CA ARG A 292 4.45 29.01 -3.85
C ARG A 292 4.25 27.59 -4.36
N GLN A 293 5.19 26.68 -4.07
CA GLN A 293 5.08 25.28 -4.44
C GLN A 293 3.85 24.62 -3.80
N HIS A 294 3.52 24.99 -2.56
CA HIS A 294 2.33 24.50 -1.85
C HIS A 294 1.00 25.04 -2.45
N GLN A 295 0.93 26.32 -2.82
CA GLN A 295 -0.28 26.93 -3.40
C GLN A 295 -0.64 26.36 -4.77
N LEU A 296 0.36 26.08 -5.61
CA LEU A 296 0.15 25.46 -6.93
C LEU A 296 -0.45 24.05 -6.82
N ALA A 297 -0.06 23.28 -5.81
CA ALA A 297 -0.65 21.97 -5.54
C ALA A 297 -2.15 22.07 -5.17
N LEU A 298 -2.52 23.07 -4.36
CA LEU A 298 -3.91 23.27 -3.92
C LEU A 298 -4.85 23.75 -5.04
N LEU A 299 -4.38 24.54 -6.00
CA LEU A 299 -5.20 25.03 -7.11
C LEU A 299 -5.58 23.92 -8.09
N THR A 300 -4.63 23.03 -8.40
CA THR A 300 -4.86 21.84 -9.23
C THR A 300 -5.94 20.94 -8.61
N LEU A 301 -5.95 20.82 -7.29
CA LEU A 301 -6.98 20.08 -6.55
C LEU A 301 -8.38 20.73 -6.62
N ARG A 302 -8.49 22.05 -6.77
CA ARG A 302 -9.80 22.74 -6.85
C ARG A 302 -10.45 22.65 -8.23
N GLN A 303 -9.66 22.73 -9.30
CA GLN A 303 -10.20 22.67 -10.67
C GLN A 303 -10.75 21.29 -11.01
N SER A 304 -10.15 20.24 -10.48
CA SER A 304 -10.68 18.89 -10.63
C SER A 304 -12.06 18.72 -9.98
N VAL A 305 -12.42 19.49 -8.94
CA VAL A 305 -13.69 19.35 -8.21
C VAL A 305 -14.90 19.96 -8.95
N VAL A 306 -14.71 21.04 -9.72
CA VAL A 306 -15.82 21.73 -10.41
C VAL A 306 -16.32 20.94 -11.62
N ALA A 307 -15.42 20.33 -12.39
CA ALA A 307 -15.78 19.50 -13.55
C ALA A 307 -16.63 18.26 -13.18
N LEU A 308 -16.59 17.83 -11.91
CA LEU A 308 -17.35 16.68 -11.40
C LEU A 308 -18.86 16.99 -11.26
N ARG A 309 -19.22 18.25 -11.03
CA ARG A 309 -20.61 18.65 -10.71
C ARG A 309 -21.51 18.79 -11.94
N ASP A 310 -20.99 19.27 -13.06
CA ASP A 310 -21.78 19.39 -14.29
C ASP A 310 -22.07 18.02 -14.92
N ARG A 311 -21.12 17.08 -14.77
CA ARG A 311 -21.30 15.69 -15.18
C ARG A 311 -22.45 15.03 -14.42
N GLU A 312 -22.61 15.30 -13.13
CA GLU A 312 -23.63 14.69 -12.25
C GLU A 312 -25.10 14.96 -12.67
N ARG A 313 -25.38 16.09 -13.34
CA ARG A 313 -26.74 16.51 -13.69
C ARG A 313 -27.32 15.78 -14.89
N GLU A 314 -26.49 15.50 -15.89
CA GLU A 314 -26.83 14.70 -17.06
C GLU A 314 -27.12 13.25 -16.66
N LEU A 315 -26.45 12.76 -15.60
CA LEU A 315 -26.64 11.39 -15.11
C LEU A 315 -28.04 11.13 -14.54
N SER A 316 -28.69 12.16 -13.99
CA SER A 316 -29.96 12.01 -13.30
C SER A 316 -31.14 11.71 -14.25
N GLN A 317 -31.09 12.15 -15.52
CA GLN A 317 -32.19 11.97 -16.48
C GLN A 317 -32.26 10.56 -17.09
N LEU A 318 -31.13 9.85 -17.22
CA LEU A 318 -31.17 8.47 -17.71
C LEU A 318 -31.76 7.49 -16.70
N VAL A 319 -31.63 7.77 -15.40
CA VAL A 319 -32.17 6.91 -14.32
C VAL A 319 -33.70 6.86 -14.33
N ASP A 320 -34.38 7.92 -14.80
CA ASP A 320 -35.84 7.98 -14.87
C ASP A 320 -36.46 7.17 -16.00
N MET A 321 -35.66 6.76 -17.00
CA MET A 321 -36.12 6.02 -18.18
C MET A 321 -35.93 4.49 -18.05
N VAL A 322 -35.25 4.02 -17.00
CA VAL A 322 -34.99 2.59 -16.77
C VAL A 322 -36.27 1.89 -16.29
N PRO A 323 -36.64 0.70 -16.82
CA PRO A 323 -37.90 0.05 -16.50
C PRO A 323 -37.96 -0.63 -15.12
N VAL A 324 -37.19 -0.10 -14.18
CA VAL A 324 -37.05 -0.57 -12.81
C VAL A 324 -37.45 0.58 -11.90
N GLN A 325 -38.13 0.27 -10.80
CA GLN A 325 -38.52 1.28 -9.83
C GLN A 325 -37.32 1.59 -8.95
N ILE A 326 -36.79 2.81 -8.98
CA ILE A 326 -35.53 3.21 -8.32
C ILE A 326 -35.83 4.30 -7.30
N ARG A 327 -35.26 4.18 -6.11
CA ARG A 327 -35.33 5.15 -5.03
C ARG A 327 -33.97 5.37 -4.41
N ARG A 328 -33.70 6.60 -4.00
CA ARG A 328 -32.53 7.02 -3.25
C ARG A 328 -32.98 7.57 -1.92
N LEU A 329 -32.15 7.34 -0.94
CA LEU A 329 -32.42 7.51 0.47
C LEU A 329 -31.17 8.13 1.10
N THR A 330 -31.33 9.05 2.05
CA THR A 330 -30.22 9.52 2.92
C THR A 330 -29.64 8.36 3.73
N PRO A 331 -28.44 8.51 4.33
CA PRO A 331 -27.89 7.52 5.27
C PRO A 331 -28.86 7.17 6.40
N GLU A 332 -29.65 8.14 6.89
CA GLU A 332 -30.69 7.92 7.92
C GLU A 332 -32.01 7.39 7.33
N GLY A 333 -32.04 7.10 6.02
CA GLY A 333 -33.13 6.43 5.34
C GLY A 333 -34.34 7.26 5.01
N LYS A 334 -34.19 8.59 4.99
CA LYS A 334 -35.21 9.49 4.45
C LYS A 334 -35.14 9.45 2.93
N PRO A 335 -36.25 9.19 2.21
CA PRO A 335 -36.24 9.14 0.75
C PRO A 335 -35.91 10.51 0.19
N THR A 336 -34.85 10.59 -0.61
CA THR A 336 -34.34 11.82 -1.21
C THR A 336 -34.66 11.93 -2.69
N PHE A 337 -34.86 10.81 -3.38
CA PHE A 337 -35.17 10.79 -4.80
C PHE A 337 -35.93 9.52 -5.15
N PHE A 338 -37.08 9.60 -5.80
CA PHE A 338 -37.74 8.46 -6.44
C PHE A 338 -37.71 8.70 -7.94
N ASN A 339 -37.30 7.69 -8.70
CA ASN A 339 -37.39 7.78 -10.14
C ASN A 339 -38.85 7.78 -10.58
N LYS A 340 -39.13 8.36 -11.75
CA LYS A 340 -40.50 8.57 -12.23
C LYS A 340 -41.35 7.29 -12.25
N ARG A 341 -40.75 6.15 -12.57
CA ARG A 341 -41.44 4.86 -12.65
C ARG A 341 -41.93 4.32 -11.30
N LEU A 342 -41.18 4.55 -10.23
CA LEU A 342 -41.61 4.20 -8.87
C LEU A 342 -42.81 5.06 -8.44
N LEU A 343 -42.82 6.34 -8.83
CA LEU A 343 -43.94 7.26 -8.56
C LEU A 343 -45.20 6.83 -9.32
N ASP A 344 -45.08 6.46 -10.60
CA ASP A 344 -46.18 5.97 -11.43
C ASP A 344 -46.75 4.63 -10.94
N PHE A 345 -45.89 3.71 -10.45
CA PHE A 345 -46.31 2.40 -9.93
C PHE A 345 -47.24 2.52 -8.71
N PHE A 346 -47.04 3.58 -7.91
CA PHE A 346 -47.86 3.89 -6.74
C PHE A 346 -48.94 4.96 -6.99
N GLY A 347 -48.88 5.69 -8.10
CA GLY A 347 -49.81 6.76 -8.45
C GLY A 347 -49.62 8.05 -7.65
N LEU A 348 -48.39 8.41 -7.29
CA LEU A 348 -48.03 9.58 -6.48
C LEU A 348 -47.34 10.68 -7.32
N ASN A 349 -47.56 11.97 -7.03
CA ASN A 349 -46.91 13.06 -7.79
C ASN A 349 -45.57 13.53 -7.21
N ASP A 350 -45.43 13.50 -5.88
CA ASP A 350 -44.20 13.90 -5.16
C ASP A 350 -44.04 13.02 -3.91
N VAL A 351 -42.79 12.74 -3.54
CA VAL A 351 -42.38 12.05 -2.31
C VAL A 351 -42.91 12.77 -1.06
N ALA A 352 -43.19 14.08 -1.15
CA ALA A 352 -43.76 14.87 -0.06
C ALA A 352 -45.21 14.47 0.33
N GLU A 353 -45.98 13.82 -0.53
CA GLU A 353 -47.37 13.40 -0.24
C GLU A 353 -47.45 12.27 0.80
N LEU A 354 -46.32 11.66 1.16
CA LEU A 354 -46.21 10.58 2.14
C LEU A 354 -45.90 11.08 3.57
N ASP A 355 -45.88 12.39 3.82
CA ASP A 355 -45.63 12.96 5.14
C ASP A 355 -46.83 12.87 6.09
N ARG A 356 -46.59 12.41 7.33
CA ARG A 356 -47.55 12.52 8.43
C ARG A 356 -46.89 13.11 9.68
N PRO A 357 -47.59 13.95 10.47
CA PRO A 357 -46.99 14.70 11.57
C PRO A 357 -46.47 13.85 12.75
N ASP A 358 -47.01 12.63 12.93
CA ASP A 358 -46.69 11.77 14.08
C ASP A 358 -45.86 10.52 13.71
N MET A 359 -45.40 10.35 12.45
CA MET A 359 -44.63 9.19 11.99
C MET A 359 -43.58 9.53 10.91
N SER A 360 -42.53 8.71 10.76
CA SER A 360 -41.51 8.91 9.72
C SER A 360 -42.03 8.57 8.32
N ARG A 361 -41.63 9.35 7.30
CA ARG A 361 -42.07 9.21 5.90
C ARG A 361 -41.86 7.80 5.32
N MET A 362 -40.79 7.13 5.73
CA MET A 362 -40.51 5.74 5.35
C MET A 362 -41.53 4.75 5.94
N ALA A 363 -41.90 4.92 7.22
CA ALA A 363 -42.85 4.03 7.89
C ALA A 363 -44.25 4.15 7.28
N ALA A 364 -44.67 5.38 6.96
CA ALA A 364 -45.93 5.65 6.29
C ALA A 364 -46.00 5.01 4.88
N ALA A 365 -44.88 4.97 4.14
CA ALA A 365 -44.81 4.37 2.81
C ALA A 365 -44.91 2.84 2.84
N ILE A 366 -44.21 2.17 3.77
CA ILE A 366 -44.21 0.71 3.86
C ILE A 366 -45.57 0.17 4.34
N GLU A 367 -46.20 0.81 5.33
CA GLU A 367 -47.52 0.37 5.83
C GLU A 367 -48.64 0.52 4.80
N SER A 368 -48.52 1.47 3.86
CA SER A 368 -49.56 1.73 2.86
C SER A 368 -49.40 0.92 1.58
N LEU A 369 -48.15 0.60 1.19
CA LEU A 369 -47.81 0.06 -0.13
C LEU A 369 -47.36 -1.41 -0.13
N VAL A 370 -47.25 -2.07 1.03
CA VAL A 370 -46.79 -3.46 1.15
C VAL A 370 -47.85 -4.33 1.83
N HIS A 371 -47.91 -5.61 1.47
CA HIS A 371 -48.89 -6.55 2.03
C HIS A 371 -48.81 -6.60 3.56
N PRO A 372 -49.93 -6.61 4.30
CA PRO A 372 -49.91 -6.45 5.76
C PRO A 372 -49.05 -7.48 6.50
N GLU A 373 -49.01 -8.72 6.01
CA GLU A 373 -48.17 -9.79 6.56
C GLU A 373 -46.66 -9.56 6.33
N ASP A 374 -46.31 -8.82 5.28
CA ASP A 374 -44.93 -8.51 4.91
C ASP A 374 -44.49 -7.10 5.34
N ALA A 375 -45.44 -6.20 5.62
CA ALA A 375 -45.18 -4.79 5.90
C ALA A 375 -44.43 -4.57 7.23
N ALA A 376 -44.82 -5.29 8.28
CA ALA A 376 -44.12 -5.22 9.57
C ALA A 376 -42.67 -5.72 9.43
N ARG A 377 -42.50 -6.84 8.71
CA ARG A 377 -41.19 -7.45 8.45
C ARG A 377 -40.31 -6.53 7.58
N LEU A 378 -40.84 -6.00 6.48
CA LEU A 378 -40.09 -5.09 5.62
C LEU A 378 -39.75 -3.77 6.35
N LEU A 379 -40.65 -3.22 7.16
CA LEU A 379 -40.38 -2.00 7.92
C LEU A 379 -39.25 -2.20 8.93
N GLU A 380 -39.24 -3.36 9.58
CA GLU A 380 -38.18 -3.77 10.49
C GLU A 380 -36.87 -4.02 9.74
N THR A 381 -36.89 -4.75 8.62
CA THR A 381 -35.73 -4.99 7.75
C THR A 381 -35.14 -3.69 7.21
N VAL A 382 -35.97 -2.74 6.76
CA VAL A 382 -35.49 -1.45 6.25
C VAL A 382 -34.95 -0.58 7.39
N ARG A 383 -35.57 -0.56 8.58
CA ARG A 383 -35.01 0.17 9.74
C ARG A 383 -33.71 -0.43 10.23
N HIS A 384 -33.61 -1.76 10.23
CA HIS A 384 -32.41 -2.48 10.56
C HIS A 384 -31.31 -2.16 9.56
N SER A 385 -31.60 -2.32 8.27
CA SER A 385 -30.73 -1.96 7.15
C SER A 385 -30.21 -0.53 7.27
N LEU A 386 -31.06 0.47 7.53
CA LEU A 386 -30.63 1.86 7.72
C LEU A 386 -29.79 2.10 8.98
N ALA A 387 -29.98 1.29 10.03
CA ALA A 387 -29.24 1.40 11.29
C ALA A 387 -27.90 0.65 11.27
N THR A 388 -27.84 -0.51 10.62
CA THR A 388 -26.64 -1.35 10.49
C THR A 388 -25.81 -0.96 9.29
N GLY A 389 -26.49 -0.45 8.28
CA GLY A 389 -25.88 -0.11 7.04
C GLY A 389 -26.01 -1.16 5.94
N GLU A 390 -26.57 -2.33 6.20
CA GLU A 390 -26.49 -3.47 5.29
C GLU A 390 -27.54 -3.45 4.18
N PRO A 391 -27.18 -3.80 2.93
CA PRO A 391 -28.13 -3.89 1.84
C PRO A 391 -29.27 -4.85 2.20
N TYR A 392 -30.51 -4.42 2.00
CA TYR A 392 -31.63 -5.34 2.11
C TYR A 392 -32.00 -5.84 0.73
N SER A 393 -32.24 -7.13 0.60
CA SER A 393 -32.90 -7.73 -0.54
C SER A 393 -34.05 -8.54 0.01
N MET A 394 -35.26 -8.19 -0.40
CA MET A 394 -36.45 -8.83 0.13
C MET A 394 -37.47 -9.01 -0.97
N LYS A 395 -37.90 -10.26 -1.11
CA LYS A 395 -39.11 -10.60 -1.85
C LYS A 395 -40.30 -10.31 -0.95
N TYR A 396 -41.08 -9.32 -1.33
CA TYR A 396 -42.30 -8.97 -0.60
C TYR A 396 -43.41 -8.69 -1.59
N ARG A 397 -44.63 -8.78 -1.09
CA ARG A 397 -45.81 -8.50 -1.89
C ARG A 397 -46.06 -7.00 -1.85
N MET A 398 -45.80 -6.33 -2.95
CA MET A 398 -46.03 -4.89 -3.08
C MET A 398 -47.39 -4.64 -3.74
N ARG A 399 -48.10 -3.65 -3.22
CA ARG A 399 -49.42 -3.25 -3.68
C ARG A 399 -49.26 -2.28 -4.84
N ARG A 400 -49.86 -2.63 -5.98
CA ARG A 400 -49.91 -1.79 -7.17
C ARG A 400 -51.05 -0.77 -7.06
N ALA A 401 -51.03 0.30 -7.87
CA ALA A 401 -52.08 1.32 -7.90
C ALA A 401 -53.52 0.78 -8.10
N ASP A 402 -53.69 -0.40 -8.71
CA ASP A 402 -54.98 -1.09 -8.90
C ASP A 402 -55.43 -1.90 -7.67
N GLY A 403 -54.57 -2.04 -6.66
CA GLY A 403 -54.82 -2.71 -5.40
C GLY A 403 -54.40 -4.19 -5.33
N ALA A 404 -53.92 -4.79 -6.43
CA ALA A 404 -53.43 -6.17 -6.44
C ALA A 404 -52.01 -6.30 -5.86
N TYR A 405 -51.71 -7.46 -5.27
CA TYR A 405 -50.40 -7.78 -4.70
C TYR A 405 -49.59 -8.65 -5.65
N ARG A 406 -48.34 -8.25 -5.87
CA ARG A 406 -47.38 -9.02 -6.68
C ARG A 406 -46.08 -9.25 -5.96
N TRP A 407 -45.47 -10.40 -6.21
CA TRP A 407 -44.14 -10.70 -5.75
C TRP A 407 -43.15 -9.79 -6.47
N VAL A 408 -42.62 -8.84 -5.72
CA VAL A 408 -41.52 -8.02 -6.18
C VAL A 408 -40.28 -8.38 -5.39
N ASP A 409 -39.16 -8.46 -6.08
CA ASP A 409 -37.85 -8.49 -5.47
C ASP A 409 -37.39 -7.04 -5.27
N GLY A 410 -37.53 -6.54 -4.05
CA GLY A 410 -37.12 -5.21 -3.66
C GLY A 410 -35.76 -5.24 -3.00
N ARG A 411 -34.80 -4.52 -3.58
CA ARG A 411 -33.45 -4.39 -3.06
C ARG A 411 -33.18 -2.96 -2.63
N GLY A 412 -32.32 -2.76 -1.65
CA GLY A 412 -31.91 -1.48 -1.14
C GLY A 412 -30.49 -1.54 -0.67
N GLU A 413 -29.60 -0.91 -1.40
CA GLU A 413 -28.16 -1.01 -1.18
C GLU A 413 -27.57 0.30 -0.68
N PRO A 414 -26.67 0.24 0.29
CA PRO A 414 -25.95 1.40 0.77
C PRO A 414 -24.87 1.74 -0.27
N LEU A 415 -24.99 2.89 -0.93
CA LEU A 415 -23.85 3.46 -1.60
C LEU A 415 -22.88 3.96 -0.52
N ARG A 416 -21.78 3.22 -0.40
CA ARG A 416 -20.68 3.50 0.50
C ARG A 416 -19.57 4.23 -0.24
N ASP A 417 -18.87 5.12 0.45
CA ASP A 417 -17.59 5.62 -0.06
C ASP A 417 -16.49 4.55 0.06
N GLU A 418 -15.28 4.83 -0.43
CA GLU A 418 -14.13 3.90 -0.38
C GLU A 418 -13.75 3.49 1.06
N GLY A 419 -14.19 4.23 2.08
CA GLY A 419 -13.98 3.90 3.49
C GLY A 419 -15.08 3.02 4.08
N GLY A 420 -16.09 2.66 3.30
CA GLY A 420 -17.21 1.85 3.74
C GLY A 420 -18.29 2.63 4.50
N VAL A 421 -18.17 3.95 4.62
CA VAL A 421 -19.20 4.79 5.27
C VAL A 421 -20.34 5.01 4.29
N ILE A 422 -21.56 4.89 4.78
CA ILE A 422 -22.76 4.95 3.93
C ILE A 422 -23.08 6.40 3.63
N VAL A 423 -22.98 6.74 2.36
CA VAL A 423 -23.17 8.10 1.85
C VAL A 423 -24.62 8.31 1.43
N GLN A 424 -25.26 7.27 0.88
CA GLN A 424 -26.67 7.25 0.53
C GLN A 424 -27.13 5.80 0.36
N TRP A 425 -28.42 5.59 0.23
CA TRP A 425 -29.02 4.29 -0.02
C TRP A 425 -29.73 4.32 -1.36
N LEU A 426 -29.53 3.32 -2.21
CA LEU A 426 -30.16 3.15 -3.51
C LEU A 426 -30.98 1.86 -3.49
N ALA A 427 -32.30 1.97 -3.56
CA ALA A 427 -33.20 0.84 -3.59
C ALA A 427 -33.92 0.71 -4.93
N ILE A 428 -34.04 -0.53 -5.42
CA ILE A 428 -34.73 -0.89 -6.64
C ILE A 428 -35.82 -1.93 -6.36
N SER A 429 -36.83 -2.06 -7.22
CA SER A 429 -37.84 -3.13 -7.10
C SER A 429 -38.26 -3.66 -8.47
N ILE A 430 -38.26 -5.00 -8.61
CA ILE A 430 -38.46 -5.77 -9.86
C ILE A 430 -39.59 -6.80 -9.66
N ASP A 431 -40.52 -6.94 -10.61
CA ASP A 431 -41.64 -7.91 -10.56
C ASP A 431 -41.17 -9.32 -10.99
N ILE A 432 -41.43 -10.36 -10.17
CA ILE A 432 -40.86 -11.73 -10.32
C ILE A 432 -41.91 -12.85 -10.23
N ASP A 433 -43.20 -12.54 -10.42
CA ASP A 433 -44.30 -13.47 -10.14
C ASP A 433 -44.28 -14.77 -10.99
N ASP A 434 -43.77 -14.70 -12.23
CA ASP A 434 -43.74 -15.83 -13.17
C ASP A 434 -42.61 -16.85 -12.86
N GLU A 435 -41.50 -16.40 -12.29
CA GLU A 435 -40.32 -17.22 -11.95
C GLU A 435 -40.60 -18.18 -10.77
N VAL A 436 -41.37 -17.69 -9.79
CA VAL A 436 -41.67 -18.43 -8.55
C VAL A 436 -42.47 -19.72 -8.81
N ARG A 437 -43.26 -19.76 -9.89
CA ARG A 437 -44.13 -20.91 -10.22
C ARG A 437 -43.39 -22.07 -10.91
N ALA A 438 -42.24 -21.85 -11.55
CA ALA A 438 -41.47 -22.89 -12.23
C ALA A 438 -40.56 -23.71 -11.27
N GLN A 439 -40.15 -23.10 -10.16
CA GLN A 439 -39.26 -23.73 -9.15
C GLN A 439 -39.91 -24.87 -8.35
N GLU A 440 -41.24 -24.95 -8.28
CA GLU A 440 -41.92 -25.97 -7.47
C GLU A 440 -41.89 -27.37 -8.11
N ALA A 441 -41.80 -27.49 -9.44
CA ALA A 441 -41.73 -28.79 -10.14
C ALA A 441 -40.34 -29.47 -10.06
N LEU A 442 -39.28 -28.70 -9.78
CA LEU A 442 -37.88 -29.16 -9.70
C LEU A 442 -37.56 -29.93 -8.39
N ARG A 443 -38.31 -29.66 -7.32
CA ARG A 443 -38.04 -30.17 -5.95
C ARG A 443 -38.27 -31.67 -5.76
N GLU A 444 -39.02 -32.32 -6.63
CA GLU A 444 -39.43 -33.73 -6.45
C GLU A 444 -38.39 -34.74 -6.98
N SER A 445 -37.62 -34.36 -8.02
CA SER A 445 -36.54 -35.16 -8.60
C SER A 445 -35.24 -35.15 -7.75
N GLU A 446 -34.93 -34.06 -7.05
CA GLU A 446 -33.75 -33.95 -6.17
C GLU A 446 -33.75 -34.94 -5.00
N ARG A 447 -34.92 -35.42 -4.55
CA ARG A 447 -35.05 -36.20 -3.31
C ARG A 447 -34.42 -37.60 -3.38
N GLN A 448 -34.36 -38.21 -4.57
CA GLN A 448 -33.85 -39.56 -4.79
C GLN A 448 -32.32 -39.60 -4.93
N LEU A 449 -31.72 -38.51 -5.44
CA LEU A 449 -30.28 -38.31 -5.58
C LEU A 449 -29.55 -37.99 -4.25
N ARG A 450 -30.26 -37.40 -3.28
CA ARG A 450 -29.69 -37.09 -1.94
C ARG A 450 -29.22 -38.34 -1.16
N GLN A 451 -29.82 -39.51 -1.36
CA GLN A 451 -29.50 -40.73 -0.58
C GLN A 451 -28.14 -41.37 -0.92
N LEU A 452 -27.63 -41.21 -2.15
CA LEU A 452 -26.31 -41.72 -2.56
C LEU A 452 -25.16 -40.84 -2.05
N ILE A 453 -25.39 -39.53 -1.98
CA ILE A 453 -24.42 -38.53 -1.49
C ILE A 453 -24.28 -38.61 0.05
N ASP A 454 -25.33 -39.04 0.77
CA ASP A 454 -25.32 -39.18 2.24
C ASP A 454 -24.49 -40.40 2.75
N ALA A 455 -24.16 -41.39 1.91
CA ALA A 455 -23.42 -42.61 2.30
C ALA A 455 -21.89 -42.49 2.13
N VAL A 456 -21.41 -41.45 1.44
CA VAL A 456 -19.99 -41.13 1.29
C VAL A 456 -19.48 -40.57 2.63
N PRO A 457 -18.37 -41.09 3.19
CA PRO A 457 -17.88 -40.70 4.51
C PRO A 457 -17.14 -39.36 4.49
N ALA A 458 -17.76 -38.34 3.88
CA ALA A 458 -17.28 -36.98 3.74
C ALA A 458 -18.43 -36.01 4.06
N LEU A 459 -18.12 -34.84 4.63
CA LEU A 459 -19.15 -33.89 5.05
C LEU A 459 -19.56 -33.00 3.88
N ILE A 460 -20.52 -33.46 3.08
CA ILE A 460 -20.80 -32.85 1.79
C ILE A 460 -21.77 -31.68 1.96
N TRP A 461 -21.47 -30.56 1.35
CA TRP A 461 -22.33 -29.41 1.30
C TRP A 461 -22.20 -28.80 -0.08
N SER A 462 -23.23 -28.11 -0.53
CA SER A 462 -23.15 -27.29 -1.70
C SER A 462 -23.59 -25.90 -1.33
N THR A 463 -23.09 -24.94 -2.06
CA THR A 463 -23.36 -23.54 -1.83
C THR A 463 -23.65 -22.92 -3.16
N THR A 464 -24.31 -21.78 -3.09
CA THR A 464 -24.48 -20.98 -4.28
C THR A 464 -23.10 -20.54 -4.78
N PRO A 465 -22.99 -20.13 -6.05
CA PRO A 465 -21.85 -19.36 -6.51
C PRO A 465 -21.66 -18.04 -5.75
N GLU A 466 -22.37 -17.75 -4.67
CA GLU A 466 -22.09 -16.64 -3.74
C GLU A 466 -21.88 -17.09 -2.29
N GLY A 467 -22.29 -18.32 -1.95
CA GLY A 467 -21.76 -19.01 -0.77
C GLY A 467 -22.56 -19.23 0.43
N THR A 468 -23.71 -18.62 0.36
CA THR A 468 -24.88 -19.03 1.05
C THR A 468 -25.00 -20.56 0.97
N PRO A 469 -25.11 -21.28 2.10
CA PRO A 469 -25.29 -22.72 2.15
C PRO A 469 -26.55 -23.06 1.37
N SER A 470 -26.37 -23.67 0.20
CA SER A 470 -27.51 -24.06 -0.64
C SER A 470 -27.94 -25.49 -0.33
N TYR A 471 -27.02 -26.30 0.19
CA TYR A 471 -27.26 -27.69 0.55
C TYR A 471 -26.24 -28.17 1.57
N ILE A 472 -26.67 -28.98 2.53
CA ILE A 472 -25.77 -29.73 3.42
C ILE A 472 -26.31 -31.15 3.50
N ASN A 473 -25.43 -32.13 3.33
CA ASN A 473 -25.79 -33.54 3.43
C ASN A 473 -26.01 -33.91 4.90
N LYS A 474 -26.73 -35.02 5.14
CA LYS A 474 -27.20 -35.37 6.49
C LYS A 474 -26.07 -35.50 7.51
N ARG A 475 -24.90 -35.96 7.06
CA ARG A 475 -23.70 -36.17 7.88
C ARG A 475 -23.10 -34.87 8.43
N LEU A 476 -23.24 -33.75 7.71
CA LEU A 476 -22.81 -32.42 8.19
C LEU A 476 -23.74 -31.89 9.29
N MET A 477 -25.07 -32.03 9.15
CA MET A 477 -26.03 -31.61 10.18
C MET A 477 -25.82 -32.34 11.52
N ASP A 478 -25.69 -33.67 11.48
CA ASP A 478 -25.56 -34.50 12.69
C ASP A 478 -24.23 -34.29 13.43
N MET A 479 -23.12 -34.08 12.70
CA MET A 479 -21.78 -33.96 13.29
C MET A 479 -21.48 -32.56 13.85
N VAL A 480 -22.06 -31.52 13.25
CA VAL A 480 -21.86 -30.12 13.63
C VAL A 480 -22.98 -29.64 14.57
N GLY A 481 -24.16 -30.28 14.52
CA GLY A 481 -25.30 -29.98 15.38
C GLY A 481 -26.08 -28.74 14.95
N VAL A 482 -25.92 -28.34 13.70
CA VAL A 482 -26.41 -27.08 13.16
C VAL A 482 -27.25 -27.34 11.93
N THR A 483 -28.37 -26.65 11.86
CA THR A 483 -29.22 -26.64 10.68
C THR A 483 -28.69 -25.63 9.68
N LEU A 484 -29.15 -25.70 8.44
CA LEU A 484 -28.82 -24.69 7.42
C LEU A 484 -29.11 -23.26 7.93
N GLU A 485 -30.14 -23.10 8.78
CA GLU A 485 -30.56 -21.84 9.39
C GLU A 485 -29.60 -21.36 10.49
N ASP A 486 -29.11 -22.28 11.34
CA ASP A 486 -28.05 -21.97 12.31
C ASP A 486 -26.73 -21.65 11.61
N LEU A 487 -26.55 -22.16 10.40
CA LEU A 487 -25.46 -21.84 9.48
C LEU A 487 -25.75 -20.59 8.66
N THR A 488 -26.70 -19.73 9.06
CA THR A 488 -27.09 -18.49 8.37
C THR A 488 -27.21 -17.31 9.37
N ALA A 489 -26.34 -16.29 9.31
CA ALA A 489 -26.29 -15.21 10.31
C ALA A 489 -27.52 -14.30 10.14
N PRO A 490 -27.87 -13.42 11.10
CA PRO A 490 -29.10 -12.62 11.02
C PRO A 490 -29.18 -11.71 9.76
N ASP A 491 -28.03 -11.41 9.16
CA ASP A 491 -27.79 -10.68 7.92
C ASP A 491 -27.68 -11.60 6.67
N ALA A 492 -28.03 -12.89 6.82
CA ALA A 492 -28.22 -13.91 5.78
C ALA A 492 -26.98 -14.37 5.00
N SER A 493 -25.79 -13.98 5.44
CA SER A 493 -24.57 -14.73 5.13
C SER A 493 -24.65 -16.11 5.77
N ARG A 494 -23.83 -17.06 5.33
CA ARG A 494 -23.61 -18.28 6.11
C ARG A 494 -23.28 -17.85 7.54
N SER A 495 -24.14 -18.08 8.52
CA SER A 495 -23.77 -17.92 9.92
C SER A 495 -22.71 -18.92 10.08
N LEU A 496 -21.67 -18.42 10.65
CA LEU A 496 -20.63 -19.28 11.03
C LEU A 496 -20.79 -19.53 12.50
N ALA A 497 -22.01 -19.42 13.04
CA ALA A 497 -22.35 -19.85 14.40
C ALA A 497 -21.84 -21.26 14.74
N ASP A 498 -21.59 -22.08 13.72
CA ASP A 498 -20.99 -23.39 13.76
C ASP A 498 -19.46 -23.43 13.54
N VAL A 499 -18.81 -22.31 13.37
CA VAL A 499 -17.37 -22.10 13.25
C VAL A 499 -16.93 -21.28 14.44
N HIS A 500 -15.68 -21.38 14.88
CA HIS A 500 -15.17 -20.61 16.00
C HIS A 500 -15.37 -19.14 15.72
N PRO A 501 -15.89 -18.34 16.66
CA PRO A 501 -16.10 -16.90 16.49
C PRO A 501 -14.92 -16.21 15.78
N GLU A 502 -13.70 -16.70 16.03
CA GLU A 502 -12.46 -16.28 15.35
C GLU A 502 -12.33 -16.75 13.87
N GLU A 503 -12.67 -17.99 13.48
CA GLU A 503 -12.72 -18.38 12.06
C GLU A 503 -14.06 -18.11 11.37
N ARG A 504 -15.12 -17.67 12.08
CA ARG A 504 -16.44 -17.44 11.46
C ARG A 504 -16.30 -16.56 10.26
N GLN A 505 -15.73 -15.41 10.52
CA GLN A 505 -15.49 -14.44 9.50
C GLN A 505 -14.55 -14.98 8.41
N ALA A 506 -13.56 -15.83 8.76
CA ALA A 506 -12.58 -16.39 7.82
C ALA A 506 -13.19 -17.47 6.89
N VAL A 507 -14.11 -18.29 7.41
CA VAL A 507 -14.89 -19.25 6.63
C VAL A 507 -15.93 -18.54 5.79
N GLU A 508 -16.52 -17.45 6.29
CA GLU A 508 -17.51 -16.62 5.59
C GLU A 508 -16.86 -16.00 4.39
N GLN A 509 -15.67 -15.49 4.62
CA GLN A 509 -14.84 -14.88 3.60
C GLN A 509 -14.29 -15.92 2.64
N ALA A 510 -13.81 -17.10 3.06
CA ALA A 510 -13.24 -18.09 2.12
C ALA A 510 -14.32 -18.76 1.27
N LEU A 511 -15.50 -18.97 1.85
CA LEU A 511 -16.68 -19.39 1.13
C LEU A 511 -17.04 -18.29 0.15
N ALA A 512 -17.34 -17.06 0.59
CA ALA A 512 -17.66 -15.92 -0.28
C ALA A 512 -16.64 -15.76 -1.41
N ARG A 513 -15.39 -16.11 -1.13
CA ARG A 513 -14.29 -16.13 -2.10
C ARG A 513 -14.33 -17.28 -3.10
N SER A 514 -14.66 -18.51 -2.71
CA SER A 514 -14.89 -19.55 -3.71
C SER A 514 -15.98 -19.10 -4.61
N PHE A 515 -17.08 -18.77 -4.00
CA PHE A 515 -18.30 -18.49 -4.68
C PHE A 515 -18.12 -17.31 -5.64
N GLU A 516 -17.58 -16.18 -5.20
CA GLU A 516 -17.30 -15.06 -6.10
C GLU A 516 -16.36 -15.39 -7.25
N THR A 517 -15.34 -16.23 -7.04
CA THR A 517 -14.33 -16.48 -8.07
C THR A 517 -14.67 -17.60 -9.03
N GLY A 518 -15.46 -18.57 -8.57
CA GLY A 518 -15.60 -19.80 -9.31
C GLY A 518 -14.58 -20.91 -8.98
N THR A 519 -13.48 -20.73 -8.24
CA THR A 519 -12.47 -21.80 -7.98
C THR A 519 -12.60 -22.59 -6.68
N SER A 520 -12.39 -23.92 -6.68
CA SER A 520 -12.71 -24.82 -5.56
C SER A 520 -12.47 -24.29 -4.12
N PHE A 521 -13.46 -24.36 -3.21
CA PHE A 521 -13.39 -23.85 -1.83
C PHE A 521 -12.59 -24.81 -1.00
N ALA A 522 -11.29 -24.68 -0.83
CA ALA A 522 -10.55 -25.50 0.13
C ALA A 522 -10.12 -24.62 1.31
N MET A 523 -10.76 -24.73 2.47
CA MET A 523 -10.42 -23.94 3.66
C MET A 523 -10.53 -24.74 4.95
N LYS A 524 -9.49 -24.59 5.76
CA LYS A 524 -9.34 -25.10 7.13
C LYS A 524 -9.94 -24.11 8.13
N TYR A 525 -10.84 -24.55 9.01
CA TYR A 525 -11.48 -23.69 10.00
C TYR A 525 -11.98 -24.43 11.22
N ARG A 526 -11.91 -23.83 12.42
CA ARG A 526 -12.44 -24.51 13.60
C ARG A 526 -13.95 -24.51 13.52
N GLN A 527 -14.54 -25.66 13.29
CA GLN A 527 -15.97 -25.85 13.27
C GLN A 527 -16.42 -26.22 14.69
N HIS A 528 -17.28 -25.41 15.27
CA HIS A 528 -18.12 -25.71 16.43
C HIS A 528 -18.81 -27.07 16.23
N ARG A 529 -18.74 -27.93 17.24
CA ARG A 529 -19.40 -29.23 17.25
C ARG A 529 -20.62 -29.15 18.16
N ALA A 530 -21.55 -30.09 17.98
CA ALA A 530 -22.77 -30.17 18.80
C ALA A 530 -22.50 -30.28 20.31
N ASP A 531 -21.30 -30.70 20.71
CA ASP A 531 -20.83 -30.87 22.11
C ASP A 531 -20.28 -29.59 22.75
N GLY A 532 -20.23 -28.47 22.02
CA GLY A 532 -19.79 -27.16 22.50
C GLY A 532 -18.29 -26.87 22.33
N THR A 533 -17.52 -27.76 21.70
CA THR A 533 -16.09 -27.54 21.38
C THR A 533 -15.88 -27.12 19.93
N TYR A 534 -14.74 -26.50 19.61
CA TYR A 534 -14.40 -26.02 18.26
C TYR A 534 -13.16 -26.74 17.72
N ARG A 535 -13.25 -27.38 16.53
CA ARG A 535 -12.18 -28.21 15.95
C ARG A 535 -11.88 -27.89 14.47
N TRP A 536 -10.61 -27.71 14.07
CA TRP A 536 -10.23 -27.36 12.69
C TRP A 536 -10.70 -28.39 11.67
N THR A 537 -11.31 -27.91 10.60
CA THR A 537 -12.00 -28.69 9.58
C THR A 537 -11.70 -28.07 8.21
N GLU A 538 -11.19 -28.84 7.25
CA GLU A 538 -10.91 -28.42 5.87
C GLU A 538 -12.13 -28.68 4.98
N GLY A 539 -12.94 -27.66 4.72
CA GLY A 539 -13.96 -27.72 3.68
C GLY A 539 -13.36 -27.57 2.30
N ARG A 540 -13.55 -28.53 1.39
CA ARG A 540 -13.12 -28.54 -0.02
C ARG A 540 -14.32 -28.54 -0.97
N ALA A 541 -14.65 -27.49 -1.72
CA ALA A 541 -15.79 -27.41 -2.63
C ALA A 541 -15.41 -27.21 -4.07
N GLU A 542 -15.59 -28.20 -4.92
CA GLU A 542 -15.34 -28.07 -6.34
C GLU A 542 -16.47 -27.29 -7.02
N PRO A 543 -16.11 -26.39 -7.93
CA PRO A 543 -17.06 -25.69 -8.75
C PRO A 543 -17.46 -26.56 -9.92
N LEU A 544 -18.73 -26.95 -10.01
CA LEU A 544 -19.29 -27.40 -11.28
C LEU A 544 -19.11 -26.31 -12.29
N ARG A 545 -18.46 -26.63 -13.40
CA ARG A 545 -18.32 -25.68 -14.49
C ARG A 545 -19.11 -26.13 -15.68
N ASP A 546 -19.74 -25.18 -16.33
CA ASP A 546 -20.24 -25.37 -17.67
C ASP A 546 -19.06 -25.53 -18.66
N PRO A 547 -19.30 -25.97 -19.91
CA PRO A 547 -18.26 -26.24 -20.90
C PRO A 547 -17.39 -25.02 -21.27
N ASP A 548 -17.89 -23.82 -20.99
CA ASP A 548 -17.18 -22.55 -21.18
C ASP A 548 -16.32 -22.19 -19.97
N GLY A 549 -16.41 -23.00 -18.91
CA GLY A 549 -15.60 -22.90 -17.71
C GLY A 549 -16.18 -21.98 -16.64
N ARG A 550 -17.46 -21.59 -16.73
CA ARG A 550 -18.15 -20.80 -15.70
C ARG A 550 -18.81 -21.68 -14.68
N ILE A 551 -18.87 -21.18 -13.46
CA ILE A 551 -19.15 -22.02 -12.32
C ILE A 551 -20.59 -21.90 -11.96
N VAL A 552 -21.25 -23.01 -12.16
CA VAL A 552 -22.68 -23.15 -12.05
C VAL A 552 -23.07 -23.41 -10.61
N GLN A 553 -22.27 -24.18 -9.86
CA GLN A 553 -22.57 -24.56 -8.49
C GLN A 553 -21.32 -25.08 -7.80
N TRP A 554 -21.32 -25.10 -6.47
CA TRP A 554 -20.17 -25.51 -5.69
C TRP A 554 -20.50 -26.65 -4.78
N TYR A 555 -19.77 -27.75 -4.88
CA TYR A 555 -20.00 -28.92 -4.06
C TYR A 555 -18.75 -29.20 -3.29
N GLY A 556 -18.84 -29.01 -1.99
CA GLY A 556 -17.77 -29.28 -1.09
C GLY A 556 -17.98 -30.34 -0.09
N VAL A 557 -16.87 -30.74 0.48
CA VAL A 557 -16.72 -31.81 1.44
C VAL A 557 -15.84 -31.28 2.55
N CYS A 558 -16.34 -31.25 3.78
CA CYS A 558 -15.55 -30.94 4.96
C CYS A 558 -14.85 -32.19 5.49
N LEU A 559 -13.55 -32.06 5.76
CA LEU A 559 -12.69 -33.09 6.33
C LEU A 559 -12.16 -32.54 7.66
N ASP A 560 -12.33 -33.25 8.76
CA ASP A 560 -11.79 -32.84 10.07
C ASP A 560 -10.24 -32.94 10.05
N ILE A 561 -9.54 -31.89 10.49
CA ILE A 561 -8.07 -31.71 10.36
C ILE A 561 -7.42 -31.11 11.62
N ASP A 562 -8.11 -31.13 12.75
CA ASP A 562 -7.72 -30.47 14.00
C ASP A 562 -6.34 -30.90 14.55
N ASP A 563 -6.07 -32.20 14.47
CA ASP A 563 -4.79 -32.78 14.91
C ASP A 563 -3.63 -32.40 13.94
N LEU A 564 -3.92 -32.13 12.67
CA LEU A 564 -2.95 -31.67 11.65
C LEU A 564 -2.68 -30.17 11.77
N VAL A 565 -3.70 -29.36 12.07
CA VAL A 565 -3.57 -27.90 12.21
C VAL A 565 -2.88 -27.52 13.53
N THR A 566 -3.15 -28.20 14.64
CA THR A 566 -2.51 -27.89 15.94
C THR A 566 -0.98 -28.09 15.90
N ALA A 567 -0.49 -29.08 15.14
CA ALA A 567 0.94 -29.32 14.93
C ALA A 567 1.57 -28.38 13.88
N GLN A 568 0.80 -27.93 12.88
CA GLN A 568 1.25 -27.02 11.82
C GLN A 568 1.17 -25.55 12.24
N GLU A 569 0.32 -25.16 13.19
CA GLU A 569 0.16 -23.79 13.71
C GLU A 569 1.20 -23.38 14.74
N ALA A 570 1.71 -24.31 15.54
CA ALA A 570 2.89 -24.05 16.38
C ALA A 570 4.15 -23.76 15.53
N LEU A 571 4.17 -24.21 14.27
CA LEU A 571 5.27 -24.04 13.33
C LEU A 571 5.01 -22.90 12.31
N GLN A 572 3.76 -22.73 11.88
CA GLN A 572 3.27 -21.64 11.04
C GLN A 572 3.04 -20.34 11.83
N GLN A 573 2.86 -20.28 13.14
CA GLN A 573 2.87 -18.98 13.84
C GLN A 573 4.25 -18.30 13.77
N SER A 574 5.32 -19.08 13.55
CA SER A 574 6.67 -18.60 13.26
C SER A 574 6.89 -18.33 11.77
N GLU A 575 6.27 -19.08 10.85
CA GLU A 575 6.40 -18.93 9.37
C GLU A 575 5.33 -18.04 8.68
N ARG A 576 4.04 -18.11 9.05
CA ARG A 576 2.93 -17.21 8.63
C ARG A 576 3.24 -15.77 8.95
N ARG A 577 3.93 -15.48 10.07
CA ARG A 577 4.43 -14.10 10.33
C ARG A 577 5.36 -13.58 9.23
N TYR A 578 6.01 -14.46 8.46
CA TYR A 578 6.88 -14.16 7.31
C TYR A 578 6.24 -14.41 5.93
N ARG A 579 5.35 -15.41 5.78
CA ARG A 579 4.68 -15.78 4.52
C ARG A 579 3.38 -15.00 4.28
N ASP A 580 2.68 -14.60 5.34
CA ASP A 580 1.56 -13.66 5.26
C ASP A 580 2.05 -12.31 4.71
N LEU A 581 3.29 -11.92 5.02
CA LEU A 581 3.90 -10.79 4.36
C LEU A 581 4.01 -10.99 2.83
N PHE A 582 4.41 -12.15 2.30
CA PHE A 582 4.53 -12.36 0.83
C PHE A 582 3.19 -12.49 0.07
N HIS A 583 2.16 -13.15 0.63
CA HIS A 583 0.85 -13.32 -0.03
C HIS A 583 -0.15 -12.18 0.22
N TYR A 584 -0.06 -11.46 1.35
CA TYR A 584 -0.90 -10.26 1.62
C TYR A 584 -0.21 -8.95 1.23
N MET A 585 1.00 -8.99 0.66
CA MET A 585 1.52 -7.83 -0.06
C MET A 585 0.53 -7.49 -1.18
N PRO A 586 0.01 -6.26 -1.25
CA PRO A 586 -0.91 -5.82 -2.31
C PRO A 586 -0.18 -5.56 -3.64
N ILE A 587 0.78 -6.43 -3.97
CA ILE A 587 1.67 -6.38 -5.12
C ILE A 587 1.85 -7.82 -5.63
N GLY A 588 1.83 -8.04 -6.94
CA GLY A 588 1.99 -9.36 -7.53
C GLY A 588 3.45 -9.77 -7.42
N LEU A 589 3.78 -10.88 -6.80
CA LEU A 589 5.14 -11.36 -6.60
C LEU A 589 5.26 -12.79 -7.12
N THR A 590 6.41 -13.15 -7.66
CA THR A 590 6.75 -14.50 -8.09
C THR A 590 8.21 -14.80 -7.87
N GLN A 591 8.54 -16.05 -7.62
CA GLN A 591 9.89 -16.56 -7.62
C GLN A 591 10.18 -17.25 -8.94
N VAL A 592 11.25 -16.83 -9.61
CA VAL A 592 11.70 -17.38 -10.89
C VAL A 592 13.05 -18.07 -10.70
N GLY A 593 13.09 -19.36 -11.04
CA GLY A 593 14.28 -20.19 -11.06
C GLY A 593 15.12 -19.97 -12.31
N ALA A 594 16.44 -20.01 -12.12
CA ALA A 594 17.44 -19.81 -13.17
C ALA A 594 18.53 -20.89 -13.17
N SER A 595 18.33 -22.00 -12.46
CA SER A 595 19.29 -23.09 -12.33
C SER A 595 19.67 -23.71 -13.69
N LYS A 596 18.80 -23.62 -14.71
CA LYS A 596 19.06 -24.07 -16.09
C LYS A 596 19.79 -23.01 -16.94
N LEU A 597 19.71 -21.74 -16.55
CA LEU A 597 20.34 -20.63 -17.25
C LEU A 597 21.78 -20.39 -16.79
N ILE A 598 22.08 -20.64 -15.52
CA ILE A 598 23.42 -20.42 -14.93
C ILE A 598 24.53 -21.22 -15.64
N PRO A 599 24.37 -22.53 -15.92
CA PRO A 599 25.40 -23.30 -16.64
C PRO A 599 25.67 -22.79 -18.06
N LEU A 600 24.63 -22.30 -18.76
CA LEU A 600 24.79 -21.69 -20.08
C LEU A 600 25.64 -20.41 -20.01
N PHE A 601 25.49 -19.63 -18.94
CA PHE A 601 26.31 -18.45 -18.71
C PHE A 601 27.77 -18.80 -18.39
N GLU A 602 28.01 -19.86 -17.61
CA GLU A 602 29.36 -20.32 -17.30
C GLU A 602 30.08 -20.82 -18.57
N GLU A 603 29.38 -21.52 -19.46
CA GLU A 603 29.93 -21.99 -20.74
C GLU A 603 30.27 -20.83 -21.69
N LEU A 604 29.40 -19.82 -21.81
CA LEU A 604 29.67 -18.61 -22.59
C LEU A 604 30.85 -17.80 -22.05
N ARG A 605 30.97 -17.69 -20.72
CA ARG A 605 32.12 -17.04 -20.07
C ARG A 605 33.41 -17.82 -20.33
N ALA A 606 33.36 -19.16 -20.30
CA ALA A 606 34.50 -20.01 -20.62
C ALA A 606 34.93 -19.91 -22.10
N GLN A 607 33.99 -19.62 -23.02
CA GLN A 607 34.26 -19.34 -24.43
C GLN A 607 34.75 -17.90 -24.69
N GLY A 608 34.84 -17.06 -23.66
CA GLY A 608 35.35 -15.68 -23.76
C GLY A 608 34.31 -14.63 -24.15
N VAL A 609 33.01 -14.94 -24.08
CA VAL A 609 31.94 -14.00 -24.42
C VAL A 609 31.77 -12.98 -23.28
N THR A 610 32.12 -11.73 -23.52
CA THR A 610 32.02 -10.64 -22.52
C THR A 610 30.73 -9.82 -22.65
N GLU A 611 30.18 -9.68 -23.86
CA GLU A 611 28.93 -8.97 -24.12
C GLU A 611 27.86 -9.91 -24.69
N LEU A 612 26.88 -10.25 -23.84
CA LEU A 612 25.80 -11.16 -24.22
C LEU A 612 24.90 -10.59 -25.32
N GLN A 613 24.76 -9.27 -25.41
CA GLN A 613 23.92 -8.61 -26.42
C GLN A 613 24.39 -8.94 -27.84
N THR A 614 25.67 -8.73 -28.13
CA THR A 614 26.31 -9.01 -29.43
C THR A 614 26.25 -10.51 -29.75
N TYR A 615 26.47 -11.36 -28.74
CA TYR A 615 26.37 -12.81 -28.92
C TYR A 615 24.95 -13.27 -29.26
N ILE A 616 23.91 -12.73 -28.61
CA ILE A 616 22.50 -13.01 -28.94
C ILE A 616 22.14 -12.55 -30.36
N ASP A 617 22.69 -11.43 -30.83
CA ASP A 617 22.44 -10.94 -32.19
C ASP A 617 23.13 -11.83 -33.25
N GLU A 618 24.29 -12.40 -32.95
CA GLU A 618 25.02 -13.34 -33.82
C GLU A 618 24.48 -14.78 -33.74
N HIS A 619 23.89 -15.17 -32.61
CA HIS A 619 23.33 -16.50 -32.31
C HIS A 619 21.88 -16.36 -31.81
N PRO A 620 20.93 -15.99 -32.68
CA PRO A 620 19.55 -15.67 -32.31
C PRO A 620 18.79 -16.84 -31.69
N GLU A 621 19.27 -18.07 -31.87
CA GLU A 621 18.76 -19.29 -31.22
C GLU A 621 19.03 -19.33 -29.71
N PHE A 622 19.97 -18.54 -29.20
CA PHE A 622 20.33 -18.53 -27.79
C PHE A 622 19.25 -17.89 -26.90
N LEU A 623 18.64 -16.78 -27.33
CA LEU A 623 17.67 -16.05 -26.51
C LEU A 623 16.40 -16.88 -26.21
N PRO A 624 15.73 -17.53 -27.17
CA PRO A 624 14.61 -18.43 -26.88
C PRO A 624 14.99 -19.54 -25.92
N ARG A 625 16.16 -20.17 -26.10
CA ARG A 625 16.69 -21.20 -25.19
C ARG A 625 16.95 -20.64 -23.78
N ALA A 626 17.44 -19.41 -23.67
CA ALA A 626 17.72 -18.75 -22.39
C ALA A 626 16.44 -18.32 -21.65
N VAL A 627 15.40 -17.88 -22.38
CA VAL A 627 14.10 -17.57 -21.79
C VAL A 627 13.35 -18.84 -21.40
N GLU A 628 13.45 -19.91 -22.19
CA GLU A 628 12.92 -21.22 -21.83
C GLU A 628 13.59 -21.82 -20.58
N ALA A 629 14.85 -21.47 -20.34
CA ALA A 629 15.59 -21.88 -19.15
C ALA A 629 15.21 -21.11 -17.86
N LEU A 630 14.38 -20.07 -17.97
CA LEU A 630 13.84 -19.32 -16.84
C LEU A 630 12.41 -19.78 -16.54
N GLU A 631 12.22 -20.29 -15.33
CA GLU A 631 10.97 -20.96 -14.97
C GLU A 631 10.35 -20.31 -13.74
N VAL A 632 9.04 -20.07 -13.81
CA VAL A 632 8.26 -19.60 -12.66
C VAL A 632 8.11 -20.76 -11.68
N GLU A 633 8.70 -20.59 -10.50
CA GLU A 633 8.69 -21.59 -9.42
C GLU A 633 7.59 -21.34 -8.40
N GLU A 634 7.32 -20.08 -8.06
CA GLU A 634 6.32 -19.73 -7.05
C GLU A 634 5.66 -18.40 -7.43
N VAL A 635 4.38 -18.20 -7.13
CA VAL A 635 3.65 -16.96 -7.41
C VAL A 635 2.76 -16.65 -6.21
N ASN A 636 2.64 -15.38 -5.86
CA ASN A 636 1.76 -14.95 -4.80
C ASN A 636 0.34 -14.73 -5.34
N GLN A 637 -0.61 -14.60 -4.42
CA GLN A 637 -2.02 -14.59 -4.76
C GLN A 637 -2.40 -13.40 -5.66
N HIS A 638 -1.85 -12.22 -5.34
CA HIS A 638 -2.10 -11.02 -6.12
C HIS A 638 -1.56 -11.15 -7.56
N LEU A 639 -0.49 -11.92 -7.79
CA LEU A 639 0.04 -12.12 -9.14
C LEU A 639 -0.82 -13.07 -9.99
N ILE A 640 -1.33 -14.15 -9.41
CA ILE A 640 -2.24 -15.09 -10.09
C ILE A 640 -3.50 -14.35 -10.52
N GLU A 641 -4.11 -13.61 -9.59
CA GLU A 641 -5.27 -12.76 -9.82
C GLU A 641 -4.95 -11.68 -10.87
N MET A 642 -3.78 -11.05 -10.75
CA MET A 642 -3.32 -10.04 -11.69
C MET A 642 -3.11 -10.60 -13.09
N PHE A 643 -2.61 -11.83 -13.28
CA PHE A 643 -2.35 -12.40 -14.60
C PHE A 643 -3.52 -13.20 -15.17
N GLY A 644 -4.69 -13.18 -14.52
CA GLY A 644 -5.88 -13.91 -14.97
C GLY A 644 -5.63 -15.40 -15.14
N ALA A 645 -4.60 -15.89 -14.46
CA ALA A 645 -4.22 -17.27 -14.47
C ALA A 645 -5.25 -18.03 -13.66
N LYS A 646 -5.76 -19.10 -14.24
CA LYS A 646 -6.72 -19.97 -13.58
C LYS A 646 -6.16 -20.52 -12.28
N ASN A 647 -4.83 -20.62 -12.21
CA ASN A 647 -4.10 -20.99 -11.02
C ASN A 647 -2.61 -20.65 -11.17
N ALA A 648 -1.87 -20.82 -10.07
CA ALA A 648 -0.42 -20.73 -10.03
C ALA A 648 0.26 -21.66 -11.05
N GLU A 649 -0.34 -22.82 -11.34
CA GLU A 649 0.20 -23.83 -12.27
C GLU A 649 0.16 -23.43 -13.73
N GLU A 650 -0.87 -22.71 -14.15
CA GLU A 650 -0.94 -22.10 -15.47
C GLU A 650 0.25 -21.15 -15.63
N MET A 651 0.60 -20.46 -14.54
CA MET A 651 1.74 -19.54 -14.48
C MET A 651 3.10 -20.25 -14.36
N HIS A 652 3.13 -21.53 -13.96
CA HIS A 652 4.35 -22.29 -13.75
C HIS A 652 5.00 -22.78 -15.06
N GLY A 653 6.33 -22.89 -15.02
CA GLY A 653 7.14 -23.28 -16.18
C GLY A 653 7.75 -22.08 -16.91
N PRO A 654 8.17 -22.26 -18.18
CA PRO A 654 8.92 -21.24 -18.91
C PRO A 654 8.20 -19.91 -18.91
N ILE A 655 8.92 -18.85 -18.51
CA ILE A 655 8.35 -17.49 -18.51
C ILE A 655 7.97 -17.03 -19.93
N THR A 656 8.39 -17.72 -20.99
CA THR A 656 8.09 -17.39 -22.40
C THR A 656 6.59 -17.17 -22.68
N ARG A 657 5.68 -17.75 -21.90
CA ARG A 657 4.23 -17.66 -22.11
C ARG A 657 3.63 -16.28 -21.82
N TYR A 658 4.06 -15.57 -20.79
CA TYR A 658 3.50 -14.26 -20.38
C TYR A 658 4.21 -13.09 -21.04
N TRP A 659 5.38 -13.38 -21.60
CA TRP A 659 6.32 -12.39 -22.08
C TRP A 659 6.30 -12.24 -23.60
N GLN A 660 5.34 -12.88 -24.28
CA GLN A 660 5.10 -12.74 -25.72
C GLN A 660 4.93 -11.28 -26.19
N PRO A 661 4.18 -10.40 -25.49
CA PRO A 661 4.02 -8.99 -25.91
C PRO A 661 5.28 -8.14 -25.74
N SER A 662 6.18 -8.55 -24.84
CA SER A 662 7.30 -7.71 -24.38
C SER A 662 8.60 -8.49 -24.19
N ILE A 663 8.91 -9.41 -25.11
CA ILE A 663 10.11 -10.28 -25.04
C ILE A 663 11.42 -9.49 -24.97
N SER A 664 11.44 -8.26 -25.50
CA SER A 664 12.59 -7.35 -25.43
C SER A 664 12.94 -6.94 -23.99
N THR A 665 11.95 -6.87 -23.09
CA THR A 665 12.13 -6.59 -21.66
C THR A 665 12.83 -7.76 -20.98
N ILE A 666 12.46 -8.99 -21.32
CA ILE A 666 13.13 -10.18 -20.81
C ILE A 666 14.55 -10.31 -21.33
N ARG A 667 14.79 -10.02 -22.62
CA ARG A 667 16.16 -9.97 -23.18
C ARG A 667 17.07 -9.08 -22.31
N ARG A 668 16.61 -7.85 -22.01
CA ARG A 668 17.35 -6.91 -21.15
C ARG A 668 17.54 -7.42 -19.72
N SER A 669 16.55 -8.11 -19.16
CA SER A 669 16.64 -8.74 -17.82
C SER A 669 17.67 -9.88 -17.76
N ILE A 670 17.78 -10.68 -18.83
CA ILE A 670 18.78 -11.77 -18.98
C ILE A 670 20.18 -11.17 -19.16
N GLU A 671 20.33 -10.13 -19.98
CA GLU A 671 21.59 -9.40 -20.16
C GLU A 671 22.08 -8.78 -18.83
N ALA A 672 21.17 -8.16 -18.07
CA ALA A 672 21.46 -7.65 -16.72
C ALA A 672 21.92 -8.76 -15.78
N ARG A 673 21.29 -9.95 -15.84
CA ARG A 673 21.73 -11.14 -15.08
C ARG A 673 23.14 -11.59 -15.47
N TYR A 674 23.46 -11.64 -16.76
CA TYR A 674 24.79 -12.05 -17.22
C TYR A 674 25.89 -11.08 -16.79
N ARG A 675 25.60 -9.79 -16.64
CA ARG A 675 26.51 -8.80 -16.06
C ARG A 675 26.65 -8.85 -14.54
N GLY A 676 25.86 -9.71 -13.86
CA GLY A 676 25.88 -9.88 -12.41
C GLY A 676 25.08 -8.82 -11.64
N GLU A 677 24.14 -8.13 -12.30
CA GLU A 677 23.29 -7.14 -11.64
C GLU A 677 22.27 -7.83 -10.71
N GLU A 678 22.11 -7.32 -9.48
CA GLU A 678 21.26 -7.94 -8.46
C GLU A 678 19.79 -7.52 -8.56
N VAL A 679 19.48 -6.37 -9.20
CA VAL A 679 18.11 -5.85 -9.35
C VAL A 679 17.90 -5.27 -10.75
N PHE A 680 16.72 -5.51 -11.35
CA PHE A 680 16.28 -5.00 -12.64
C PHE A 680 14.80 -4.58 -12.55
N GLN A 681 14.41 -3.44 -13.13
CA GLN A 681 13.03 -2.94 -13.04
C GLN A 681 12.63 -2.16 -14.30
N GLU A 682 11.42 -2.38 -14.81
CA GLU A 682 10.91 -1.74 -16.02
C GLU A 682 9.36 -1.75 -16.07
N GLU A 683 8.72 -0.69 -16.56
CA GLU A 683 7.28 -0.68 -16.88
C GLU A 683 7.07 -1.40 -18.21
N THR A 684 6.20 -2.39 -18.24
CA THR A 684 6.05 -3.25 -19.40
C THR A 684 4.65 -3.84 -19.47
N GLN A 685 4.41 -4.56 -20.57
CA GLN A 685 3.17 -5.25 -20.81
C GLN A 685 3.39 -6.74 -20.78
N VAL A 686 2.54 -7.41 -20.04
CA VAL A 686 2.60 -8.85 -19.88
C VAL A 686 1.26 -9.43 -20.27
N ALA A 687 1.32 -10.53 -21.01
CA ALA A 687 0.16 -11.31 -21.35
C ALA A 687 -0.24 -12.14 -20.13
N ARG A 688 -1.48 -11.96 -19.74
CA ARG A 688 -2.24 -12.89 -18.95
C ARG A 688 -2.36 -14.23 -19.66
N MET A 689 -2.77 -15.24 -18.90
CA MET A 689 -2.91 -16.61 -19.37
C MET A 689 -3.96 -16.79 -20.46
N ASP A 690 -5.01 -15.98 -20.40
CA ASP A 690 -6.06 -15.91 -21.41
C ASP A 690 -5.65 -15.09 -22.66
N GLY A 691 -4.40 -14.59 -22.69
CA GLY A 691 -3.84 -13.76 -23.74
C GLY A 691 -4.11 -12.25 -23.59
N THR A 692 -4.87 -11.81 -22.59
CA THR A 692 -5.13 -10.38 -22.36
C THR A 692 -3.87 -9.69 -21.81
N VAL A 693 -3.64 -8.43 -22.18
CA VAL A 693 -2.40 -7.73 -21.82
C VAL A 693 -2.66 -6.69 -20.75
N ILE A 694 -1.84 -6.68 -19.70
CA ILE A 694 -1.89 -5.70 -18.60
C ILE A 694 -0.63 -4.83 -18.54
N ASP A 695 -0.80 -3.60 -18.07
CA ASP A 695 0.31 -2.68 -17.80
C ASP A 695 0.85 -2.94 -16.38
N VAL A 696 2.08 -3.41 -16.30
CA VAL A 696 2.72 -3.78 -15.03
C VAL A 696 4.04 -3.06 -14.87
N LEU A 697 4.37 -2.72 -13.64
CA LEU A 697 5.75 -2.41 -13.27
C LEU A 697 6.44 -3.71 -12.86
N PHE A 698 7.28 -4.24 -13.75
CA PHE A 698 8.05 -5.46 -13.55
C PHE A 698 9.35 -5.16 -12.82
N THR A 699 9.67 -5.94 -11.79
CA THR A 699 10.89 -5.86 -11.00
C THR A 699 11.44 -7.27 -10.81
N SER A 700 12.74 -7.48 -10.95
CA SER A 700 13.43 -8.73 -10.64
C SER A 700 14.59 -8.43 -9.71
N ALA A 701 14.62 -9.04 -8.54
CA ALA A 701 15.63 -8.88 -7.51
C ALA A 701 16.19 -10.24 -7.11
N ARG A 702 17.50 -10.30 -6.82
CA ARG A 702 18.24 -11.54 -6.57
C ARG A 702 19.02 -11.44 -5.26
N PRO A 703 18.83 -12.35 -4.31
CA PRO A 703 19.58 -12.35 -3.06
C PRO A 703 20.99 -12.94 -3.30
N GLY A 704 21.89 -12.11 -3.81
CA GLY A 704 23.31 -12.44 -4.07
C GLY A 704 23.63 -12.73 -5.54
N ALA A 705 24.87 -12.42 -5.96
CA ALA A 705 25.31 -12.42 -7.36
C ALA A 705 25.25 -13.77 -8.12
N VAL A 706 25.16 -14.92 -7.43
CA VAL A 706 25.07 -16.27 -8.04
C VAL A 706 23.80 -17.01 -7.58
N ALA A 707 22.79 -16.30 -7.09
CA ALA A 707 21.55 -16.92 -6.65
C ALA A 707 20.80 -17.55 -7.83
N ASP A 708 20.50 -18.84 -7.69
CA ASP A 708 19.72 -19.64 -8.62
C ASP A 708 18.25 -19.24 -8.67
N LYS A 709 17.79 -18.49 -7.66
CA LYS A 709 16.42 -17.99 -7.58
C LYS A 709 16.36 -16.46 -7.60
N SER A 710 15.30 -15.93 -8.17
CA SER A 710 15.04 -14.50 -8.24
C SER A 710 13.62 -14.20 -7.79
N LEU A 711 13.48 -13.23 -6.90
CA LEU A 711 12.18 -12.71 -6.53
C LEU A 711 11.79 -11.62 -7.52
N VAL A 712 10.63 -11.75 -8.12
CA VAL A 712 10.14 -10.92 -9.20
C VAL A 712 8.82 -10.30 -8.76
N GLY A 713 8.71 -8.99 -8.83
CA GLY A 713 7.49 -8.26 -8.53
C GLY A 713 6.85 -7.65 -9.77
N PHE A 714 5.54 -7.60 -9.77
CA PHE A 714 4.66 -6.98 -10.74
C PHE A 714 3.66 -6.14 -9.97
N ILE A 715 3.71 -4.84 -10.16
CA ILE A 715 2.69 -3.94 -9.62
C ILE A 715 1.76 -3.61 -10.77
N ASP A 716 0.49 -3.94 -10.62
CA ASP A 716 -0.53 -3.56 -11.60
C ASP A 716 -0.72 -2.04 -11.51
N ILE A 717 -0.12 -1.34 -12.47
CA ILE A 717 -0.24 0.11 -12.58
C ILE A 717 -1.45 0.49 -13.43
N THR A 718 -2.34 -0.47 -13.74
CA THR A 718 -3.57 -0.23 -14.50
C THR A 718 -4.49 0.71 -13.75
N GLU A 719 -4.65 0.62 -12.42
CA GLU A 719 -5.47 1.57 -11.61
C GLU A 719 -4.85 2.97 -11.56
N ARG A 720 -3.52 3.10 -11.45
CA ARG A 720 -2.82 4.40 -11.51
C ARG A 720 -2.90 5.03 -12.91
N LYS A 721 -2.77 4.23 -13.98
CA LYS A 721 -3.06 4.67 -15.35
C LYS A 721 -4.55 4.91 -15.56
N LYS A 722 -5.46 4.21 -14.86
CA LYS A 722 -6.93 4.43 -14.81
C LYS A 722 -7.32 5.66 -14.01
N ALA A 723 -6.49 6.11 -13.05
CA ALA A 723 -6.61 7.34 -12.27
C ALA A 723 -6.11 8.56 -13.06
N GLU A 724 -5.07 8.39 -13.87
CA GLU A 724 -4.72 9.33 -14.93
C GLU A 724 -5.77 9.32 -16.05
N LYS A 725 -6.38 8.16 -16.32
CA LYS A 725 -7.65 8.02 -17.06
C LYS A 725 -8.88 8.37 -16.21
N ALA A 726 -8.80 8.77 -14.91
CA ALA A 726 -9.97 9.07 -14.06
C ALA A 726 -10.53 10.46 -14.30
N LEU A 727 -9.70 11.32 -14.88
CA LEU A 727 -10.16 12.49 -15.63
C LEU A 727 -10.92 12.13 -16.92
N LEU A 728 -10.85 10.86 -17.37
CA LEU A 728 -11.63 10.23 -18.45
C LEU A 728 -12.71 9.24 -17.91
N ASN A 729 -12.72 8.93 -16.59
CA ASN A 729 -13.47 7.80 -16.00
C ASN A 729 -14.75 8.25 -15.27
N ARG A 730 -14.96 9.55 -15.04
CA ARG A 730 -16.28 10.11 -14.67
C ARG A 730 -17.24 10.20 -15.86
N GLU A 731 -16.72 9.98 -17.07
CA GLU A 731 -17.49 9.61 -18.26
C GLU A 731 -18.02 8.16 -18.19
N ARG A 732 -17.39 7.32 -17.36
CA ARG A 732 -17.57 5.85 -17.28
C ARG A 732 -18.49 5.40 -16.16
N GLU A 733 -18.65 6.21 -15.11
CA GLU A 733 -19.65 5.99 -14.05
C GLU A 733 -21.08 5.96 -14.62
N PHE A 734 -21.32 6.68 -15.73
CA PHE A 734 -22.57 6.60 -16.48
C PHE A 734 -22.70 5.40 -17.40
N SER A 735 -21.59 5.03 -18.06
CA SER A 735 -21.53 3.80 -18.84
C SER A 735 -21.81 2.61 -17.92
N GLN A 736 -21.40 2.67 -16.65
CA GLN A 736 -21.71 1.65 -15.64
C GLN A 736 -23.18 1.63 -15.23
N LEU A 737 -23.88 2.76 -15.09
CA LEU A 737 -25.34 2.75 -14.86
C LEU A 737 -26.12 2.11 -16.03
N VAL A 738 -25.68 2.33 -17.27
CA VAL A 738 -26.28 1.72 -18.48
C VAL A 738 -25.85 0.25 -18.66
N ASP A 739 -24.61 -0.11 -18.30
CA ASP A 739 -24.07 -1.47 -18.35
C ASP A 739 -24.56 -2.35 -17.17
N MET A 740 -25.04 -1.75 -16.08
CA MET A 740 -25.69 -2.46 -14.95
C MET A 740 -27.11 -2.94 -15.30
N VAL A 741 -27.72 -2.44 -16.38
CA VAL A 741 -28.97 -3.01 -16.92
C VAL A 741 -28.60 -4.29 -17.69
N PRO A 742 -29.05 -5.49 -17.26
CA PRO A 742 -28.63 -6.74 -17.86
C PRO A 742 -29.39 -7.02 -19.17
N SER A 743 -29.30 -6.12 -20.14
CA SER A 743 -29.97 -6.22 -21.44
C SER A 743 -29.15 -5.56 -22.54
N LEU A 744 -29.20 -6.08 -23.76
CA LEU A 744 -28.64 -5.49 -24.97
C LEU A 744 -29.44 -4.24 -25.32
N LEU A 745 -28.90 -3.08 -24.99
CA LEU A 745 -29.57 -1.80 -25.23
C LEU A 745 -29.20 -1.24 -26.60
N TRP A 746 -30.20 -0.70 -27.28
CA TRP A 746 -30.06 -0.04 -28.55
C TRP A 746 -30.94 1.19 -28.64
N ARG A 747 -30.56 2.10 -29.54
CA ARG A 747 -31.24 3.35 -29.81
C ARG A 747 -31.33 3.57 -31.31
N LEU A 748 -32.53 3.89 -31.79
CA LEU A 748 -32.78 4.26 -33.18
C LEU A 748 -33.23 5.73 -33.28
N SER A 749 -33.06 6.34 -34.45
CA SER A 749 -33.59 7.65 -34.81
C SER A 749 -35.13 7.61 -34.86
N PRO A 750 -35.83 8.75 -34.93
CA PRO A 750 -37.28 8.78 -35.12
C PRO A 750 -37.77 7.93 -36.31
N GLU A 751 -36.98 7.88 -37.37
CA GLU A 751 -37.24 7.17 -38.62
C GLU A 751 -36.89 5.67 -38.56
N GLY A 752 -36.33 5.20 -37.44
CA GLY A 752 -35.99 3.79 -37.22
C GLY A 752 -34.55 3.41 -37.56
N GLU A 753 -33.66 4.37 -37.85
CA GLU A 753 -32.26 4.07 -38.17
C GLU A 753 -31.41 3.87 -36.92
N PRO A 754 -30.49 2.89 -36.87
CA PRO A 754 -29.65 2.70 -35.70
C PRO A 754 -28.73 3.90 -35.42
N VAL A 755 -28.80 4.45 -34.21
CA VAL A 755 -28.03 5.62 -33.78
C VAL A 755 -27.02 5.27 -32.70
N TYR A 756 -27.33 4.27 -31.87
CA TYR A 756 -26.43 3.80 -30.83
C TYR A 756 -26.75 2.36 -30.47
N PHE A 757 -25.72 1.53 -30.40
CA PHE A 757 -25.78 0.24 -29.74
C PHE A 757 -24.91 0.29 -28.50
N SER A 758 -25.42 -0.26 -27.39
CA SER A 758 -24.62 -0.44 -26.18
C SER A 758 -23.39 -1.28 -26.50
N LYS A 759 -22.30 -1.06 -25.75
CA LYS A 759 -21.08 -1.86 -25.92
C LYS A 759 -21.37 -3.36 -25.84
N ARG A 760 -22.32 -3.75 -24.99
CA ARG A 760 -22.79 -5.13 -24.86
C ARG A 760 -23.43 -5.65 -26.16
N MET A 761 -24.18 -4.82 -26.86
CA MET A 761 -24.84 -5.17 -28.12
C MET A 761 -23.90 -5.17 -29.33
N ILE A 762 -23.00 -4.18 -29.45
CA ILE A 762 -21.95 -4.17 -30.49
C ILE A 762 -21.05 -5.38 -30.34
N LYS A 763 -20.63 -5.69 -29.09
CA LYS A 763 -19.82 -6.87 -28.80
C LYS A 763 -20.57 -8.18 -29.06
N PHE A 764 -21.90 -8.18 -28.85
CA PHE A 764 -22.73 -9.34 -29.16
C PHE A 764 -22.80 -9.60 -30.67
N PHE A 765 -22.90 -8.57 -31.52
CA PHE A 765 -23.03 -8.73 -32.99
C PHE A 765 -21.72 -8.70 -33.79
N GLY A 766 -20.65 -8.11 -33.24
CA GLY A 766 -19.33 -8.02 -33.89
C GLY A 766 -19.22 -6.96 -34.99
N LEU A 767 -20.29 -6.22 -35.22
CA LEU A 767 -20.42 -5.19 -36.26
C LEU A 767 -21.02 -3.94 -35.60
N ASP A 768 -20.47 -2.76 -35.92
CA ASP A 768 -20.95 -1.50 -35.37
C ASP A 768 -22.03 -0.89 -36.29
N VAL A 769 -22.75 0.10 -35.78
CA VAL A 769 -23.85 0.81 -36.45
C VAL A 769 -23.48 1.28 -37.86
N GLY A 770 -22.21 1.68 -38.09
CA GLY A 770 -21.73 2.21 -39.37
C GLY A 770 -21.32 1.16 -40.42
N ASP A 771 -21.25 -0.13 -40.07
CA ASP A 771 -20.80 -1.18 -41.00
C ASP A 771 -21.92 -1.66 -41.95
N TYR A 772 -23.15 -1.20 -41.74
CA TYR A 772 -24.35 -1.60 -42.50
C TYR A 772 -24.86 -0.54 -43.48
N ASP A 773 -24.15 0.58 -43.63
CA ASP A 773 -24.45 1.59 -44.66
C ASP A 773 -23.97 1.09 -46.03
N SER A 774 -24.91 0.57 -46.83
CA SER A 774 -24.70 0.35 -48.26
C SER A 774 -25.46 1.40 -49.08
N PRO A 775 -24.97 1.83 -50.26
CA PRO A 775 -25.64 2.82 -51.10
C PRO A 775 -27.05 2.40 -51.58
N GLU A 776 -27.43 1.13 -51.41
CA GLU A 776 -28.65 0.53 -52.00
C GLU A 776 -29.69 0.05 -50.96
N SER A 777 -29.44 0.12 -49.64
CA SER A 777 -30.40 -0.33 -48.61
C SER A 777 -30.32 0.43 -47.27
N SER A 778 -31.46 0.76 -46.66
CA SER A 778 -31.57 1.37 -45.31
C SER A 778 -30.96 0.48 -44.21
N GLY A 779 -30.20 1.08 -43.29
CA GLY A 779 -29.32 0.39 -42.34
C GLY A 779 -30.01 -0.66 -41.45
N LEU A 780 -31.25 -0.42 -41.01
CA LEU A 780 -32.00 -1.37 -40.17
C LEU A 780 -32.37 -2.67 -40.91
N ALA A 781 -32.77 -2.59 -42.19
CA ALA A 781 -33.18 -3.76 -42.96
C ALA A 781 -31.97 -4.67 -43.29
N ALA A 782 -30.82 -4.05 -43.55
CA ALA A 782 -29.55 -4.75 -43.71
C ALA A 782 -29.11 -5.43 -42.40
N ALA A 783 -29.28 -4.77 -41.25
CA ALA A 783 -28.96 -5.34 -39.95
C ALA A 783 -29.83 -6.56 -39.61
N ILE A 784 -31.14 -6.53 -39.88
CA ILE A 784 -32.03 -7.69 -39.64
C ILE A 784 -31.63 -8.88 -40.52
N ALA A 785 -31.36 -8.66 -41.81
CA ALA A 785 -30.95 -9.72 -42.73
C ALA A 785 -29.60 -10.36 -42.35
N ALA A 786 -28.69 -9.59 -41.75
CA ALA A 786 -27.38 -10.06 -41.35
C ALA A 786 -27.37 -10.75 -39.97
N LEU A 787 -28.15 -10.24 -39.02
CA LEU A 787 -28.06 -10.59 -37.60
C LEU A 787 -29.16 -11.49 -37.08
N VAL A 788 -30.25 -11.71 -37.81
CA VAL A 788 -31.38 -12.51 -37.32
C VAL A 788 -31.39 -13.84 -38.05
N HIS A 789 -31.78 -14.92 -37.36
CA HIS A 789 -31.88 -16.23 -38.01
C HIS A 789 -32.82 -16.14 -39.22
N PRO A 790 -32.49 -16.72 -40.39
CA PRO A 790 -33.27 -16.55 -41.61
C PRO A 790 -34.76 -16.89 -41.42
N ASP A 791 -35.04 -17.94 -40.65
CA ASP A 791 -36.41 -18.36 -40.30
C ASP A 791 -37.19 -17.34 -39.47
N ASP A 792 -36.50 -16.47 -38.72
CA ASP A 792 -37.07 -15.51 -37.78
C ASP A 792 -37.11 -14.07 -38.34
N ALA A 793 -36.35 -13.79 -39.41
CA ALA A 793 -36.08 -12.44 -39.93
C ALA A 793 -37.32 -11.72 -40.50
N THR A 794 -38.13 -12.42 -41.30
CA THR A 794 -39.36 -11.84 -41.89
C THR A 794 -40.36 -11.45 -40.80
N ARG A 795 -40.52 -12.31 -39.79
CA ARG A 795 -41.41 -12.08 -38.66
C ARG A 795 -40.99 -10.87 -37.83
N LEU A 796 -39.69 -10.66 -37.66
CA LEU A 796 -39.16 -9.50 -36.95
C LEU A 796 -39.38 -8.19 -37.72
N ALA A 797 -39.10 -8.18 -39.03
CA ALA A 797 -39.23 -6.98 -39.85
C ALA A 797 -40.67 -6.43 -39.88
N ASP A 798 -41.66 -7.31 -39.99
CA ASP A 798 -43.08 -6.93 -39.98
C ASP A 798 -43.50 -6.32 -38.64
N ALA A 799 -43.02 -6.88 -37.52
CA ALA A 799 -43.33 -6.40 -36.18
C ALA A 799 -42.72 -5.01 -35.87
N LEU A 800 -41.51 -4.73 -36.39
CA LEU A 800 -40.86 -3.43 -36.23
C LEU A 800 -41.51 -2.34 -37.09
N ASN A 801 -41.81 -2.63 -38.37
CA ASN A 801 -42.46 -1.68 -39.28
C ASN A 801 -43.84 -1.23 -38.77
N HIS A 802 -44.62 -2.15 -38.18
CA HIS A 802 -45.89 -1.81 -37.54
C HIS A 802 -45.70 -0.86 -36.35
N SER A 803 -44.65 -1.08 -35.55
CA SER A 803 -44.35 -0.28 -34.36
C SER A 803 -43.92 1.15 -34.73
N PHE A 804 -43.10 1.33 -35.77
CA PHE A 804 -42.68 2.66 -36.23
C PHE A 804 -43.82 3.47 -36.85
N ALA A 805 -44.70 2.83 -37.63
CA ALA A 805 -45.84 3.52 -38.26
C ALA A 805 -46.92 3.94 -37.25
N SER A 806 -47.12 3.15 -36.18
CA SER A 806 -48.15 3.40 -35.16
C SER A 806 -47.65 4.17 -33.93
N GLY A 807 -46.34 4.15 -33.67
CA GLY A 807 -45.74 4.70 -32.45
C GLY A 807 -45.93 3.82 -31.20
N ALA A 808 -46.32 2.55 -31.37
CA ALA A 808 -46.57 1.59 -30.29
C ALA A 808 -45.30 0.79 -29.89
N ALA A 809 -45.31 0.21 -28.69
CA ALA A 809 -44.18 -0.56 -28.16
C ALA A 809 -44.02 -1.93 -28.85
N PHE A 810 -42.78 -2.36 -29.07
CA PHE A 810 -42.40 -3.60 -29.75
C PHE A 810 -42.04 -4.70 -28.73
N SER A 811 -42.36 -5.99 -28.96
CA SER A 811 -41.83 -7.12 -28.17
C SER A 811 -41.86 -8.47 -28.92
N LEU A 812 -40.76 -9.24 -28.94
CA LEU A 812 -40.66 -10.52 -29.66
C LEU A 812 -39.47 -11.39 -29.18
N ASN A 813 -39.61 -12.73 -29.22
CA ASN A 813 -38.49 -13.67 -29.03
C ASN A 813 -37.99 -14.21 -30.38
N TYR A 814 -36.69 -14.15 -30.61
CA TYR A 814 -36.09 -14.57 -31.88
C TYR A 814 -34.61 -14.87 -31.69
N ARG A 815 -34.07 -15.64 -32.64
CA ARG A 815 -32.66 -15.99 -32.63
C ARG A 815 -31.84 -14.88 -33.24
N LEU A 816 -30.96 -14.30 -32.43
CA LEU A 816 -29.98 -13.33 -32.87
C LEU A 816 -28.63 -14.00 -33.03
N ARG A 817 -28.01 -13.75 -34.17
CA ARG A 817 -26.68 -14.16 -34.53
C ARG A 817 -25.69 -13.33 -33.75
N ARG A 818 -24.86 -14.00 -32.97
CA ARG A 818 -23.68 -13.37 -32.39
C ARG A 818 -22.61 -13.13 -33.46
N ALA A 819 -21.63 -12.31 -33.10
CA ALA A 819 -20.42 -12.00 -33.86
C ALA A 819 -19.70 -13.24 -34.41
N ASP A 820 -19.76 -14.33 -33.66
CA ASP A 820 -19.15 -15.64 -33.98
C ASP A 820 -19.99 -16.48 -34.97
N GLY A 821 -21.16 -15.96 -35.36
CA GLY A 821 -22.07 -16.61 -36.28
C GLY A 821 -23.06 -17.56 -35.62
N VAL A 822 -22.95 -17.80 -34.30
CA VAL A 822 -23.83 -18.69 -33.54
C VAL A 822 -25.10 -17.94 -33.15
N TYR A 823 -26.24 -18.59 -33.31
CA TYR A 823 -27.54 -18.01 -32.98
C TYR A 823 -27.89 -18.29 -31.53
N ARG A 824 -28.33 -17.26 -30.80
CA ARG A 824 -28.85 -17.37 -29.43
C ARG A 824 -30.27 -16.87 -29.31
N TRP A 825 -31.02 -17.45 -28.37
CA TRP A 825 -32.40 -17.06 -28.12
C TRP A 825 -32.48 -15.76 -27.32
N MET A 826 -33.11 -14.76 -27.92
CA MET A 826 -33.23 -13.43 -27.33
C MET A 826 -34.69 -13.03 -27.18
N SER A 827 -35.02 -12.37 -26.08
CA SER A 827 -36.29 -11.67 -25.89
C SER A 827 -36.10 -10.17 -25.98
N ALA A 828 -36.74 -9.52 -26.96
CA ALA A 828 -36.60 -8.08 -27.21
C ALA A 828 -37.86 -7.28 -26.87
N ARG A 829 -37.68 -6.01 -26.46
CA ARG A 829 -38.74 -5.00 -26.30
C ARG A 829 -38.24 -3.57 -26.57
N ALA A 830 -39.07 -2.67 -27.11
CA ALA A 830 -38.69 -1.27 -27.37
C ALA A 830 -39.82 -0.24 -27.25
N GLU A 831 -39.47 1.01 -26.88
CA GLU A 831 -40.36 2.15 -26.64
C GLU A 831 -39.81 3.49 -27.20
N PRO A 832 -40.66 4.46 -27.62
CA PRO A 832 -40.22 5.75 -28.16
C PRO A 832 -40.10 6.88 -27.11
N LEU A 833 -39.00 7.64 -27.14
CA LEU A 833 -38.82 8.92 -26.43
C LEU A 833 -39.43 10.07 -27.23
N ARG A 834 -40.17 10.97 -26.57
CA ARG A 834 -40.89 12.09 -27.20
C ARG A 834 -40.51 13.44 -26.59
N ASP A 835 -40.61 14.52 -27.35
CA ASP A 835 -40.52 15.90 -26.84
C ASP A 835 -41.81 16.36 -26.16
N ASP A 836 -41.77 17.54 -25.54
CA ASP A 836 -42.93 18.16 -24.87
C ASP A 836 -44.11 18.44 -25.83
N GLY A 837 -43.88 18.38 -27.15
CA GLY A 837 -44.89 18.48 -28.20
C GLY A 837 -45.43 17.14 -28.72
N GLY A 838 -44.99 16.01 -28.14
CA GLY A 838 -45.42 14.66 -28.48
C GLY A 838 -44.72 14.03 -29.71
N ARG A 839 -43.75 14.72 -30.30
CA ARG A 839 -42.98 14.22 -31.45
C ARG A 839 -41.93 13.24 -30.97
N ILE A 840 -41.78 12.11 -31.67
CA ILE A 840 -40.77 11.10 -31.33
C ILE A 840 -39.39 11.67 -31.65
N LEU A 841 -38.54 11.74 -30.62
CA LEU A 841 -37.17 12.18 -30.72
C LEU A 841 -36.23 11.01 -31.03
N GLN A 842 -36.41 9.85 -30.39
CA GLN A 842 -35.60 8.64 -30.57
C GLN A 842 -36.36 7.39 -30.09
N TRP A 843 -35.99 6.20 -30.54
CA TRP A 843 -36.50 4.92 -30.03
C TRP A 843 -35.45 4.23 -29.17
N TYR A 844 -35.86 3.63 -28.06
CA TYR A 844 -34.98 2.89 -27.15
C TYR A 844 -35.49 1.48 -26.96
N GLY A 845 -34.62 0.50 -27.14
CA GLY A 845 -34.97 -0.91 -26.99
C GLY A 845 -33.94 -1.69 -26.19
N LEU A 846 -34.40 -2.80 -25.63
CA LEU A 846 -33.61 -3.73 -24.84
C LEU A 846 -33.90 -5.16 -25.30
N CYS A 847 -32.85 -5.99 -25.39
CA CYS A 847 -32.98 -7.43 -25.63
C CYS A 847 -32.24 -8.20 -24.54
N HIS A 848 -32.86 -9.15 -23.88
CA HIS A 848 -32.17 -9.99 -22.88
C HIS A 848 -32.15 -11.46 -23.33
N ASP A 849 -31.09 -12.13 -22.92
CA ASP A 849 -30.77 -13.51 -23.30
C ASP A 849 -31.68 -14.46 -22.49
N ILE A 850 -32.31 -15.41 -23.17
CA ILE A 850 -33.17 -16.43 -22.56
C ILE A 850 -32.60 -17.85 -22.76
N GLU A 851 -31.34 -17.96 -23.19
CA GLU A 851 -30.65 -19.22 -23.44
C GLU A 851 -30.53 -20.07 -22.17
N ASP A 852 -30.27 -19.47 -21.00
CA ASP A 852 -30.14 -20.20 -19.73
C ASP A 852 -31.44 -20.89 -19.30
N GLN A 853 -32.58 -20.28 -19.63
CA GLN A 853 -33.90 -20.85 -19.38
C GLN A 853 -34.17 -22.06 -20.30
N MET A 854 -33.68 -22.00 -21.55
CA MET A 854 -33.77 -23.13 -22.50
C MET A 854 -32.74 -24.23 -22.17
N HIS A 855 -31.54 -23.87 -21.68
CA HIS A 855 -30.49 -24.80 -21.23
C HIS A 855 -30.84 -25.53 -19.93
N ALA A 856 -31.61 -24.94 -19.01
CA ALA A 856 -32.03 -25.63 -17.79
C ALA A 856 -32.90 -26.88 -18.08
N GLU A 857 -33.73 -26.82 -19.14
CA GLU A 857 -34.53 -27.96 -19.60
C GLU A 857 -33.66 -29.05 -20.26
N GLU A 858 -32.54 -28.69 -20.87
CA GLU A 858 -31.61 -29.61 -21.54
C GLU A 858 -30.57 -30.22 -20.56
N ALA A 859 -30.11 -29.44 -19.58
CA ALA A 859 -29.19 -29.83 -18.51
C ALA A 859 -29.73 -30.96 -17.62
N LEU A 860 -31.04 -31.10 -17.51
CA LEU A 860 -31.70 -32.20 -16.80
C LEU A 860 -31.37 -33.57 -17.43
N ARG A 861 -31.23 -33.61 -18.77
CA ARG A 861 -30.88 -34.83 -19.53
C ARG A 861 -29.36 -35.10 -19.60
N GLU A 862 -28.54 -34.10 -19.33
CA GLU A 862 -27.08 -34.24 -19.25
C GLU A 862 -26.58 -34.58 -17.84
N ARG A 863 -27.28 -34.14 -16.78
CA ARG A 863 -26.93 -34.44 -15.37
C ARG A 863 -26.91 -35.94 -15.05
N GLU A 864 -27.81 -36.73 -15.62
CA GLU A 864 -27.79 -38.20 -15.48
C GLU A 864 -26.56 -38.86 -16.15
N ARG A 865 -26.07 -38.29 -17.25
CA ARG A 865 -24.87 -38.77 -17.96
C ARG A 865 -23.58 -38.34 -17.27
N PHE A 866 -23.56 -37.12 -16.73
CA PHE A 866 -22.44 -36.52 -16.01
C PHE A 866 -22.03 -37.29 -14.75
N LEU A 867 -23.00 -37.86 -14.01
CA LEU A 867 -22.73 -38.58 -12.75
C LEU A 867 -21.97 -39.90 -12.95
N TRP A 868 -22.10 -40.57 -14.10
CA TRP A 868 -21.30 -41.76 -14.46
C TRP A 868 -19.86 -41.39 -14.84
N GLN A 869 -19.69 -40.22 -15.44
CA GLN A 869 -18.38 -39.69 -15.85
C GLN A 869 -17.54 -39.22 -14.64
N LEU A 870 -18.19 -38.80 -13.54
CA LEU A 870 -17.53 -38.43 -12.29
C LEU A 870 -16.73 -39.58 -11.66
N VAL A 871 -17.23 -40.82 -11.65
CA VAL A 871 -16.52 -41.95 -11.01
C VAL A 871 -15.26 -42.36 -11.79
N GLU A 872 -15.30 -42.33 -13.12
CA GLU A 872 -14.15 -42.65 -13.99
C GLU A 872 -13.08 -41.55 -14.01
N THR A 873 -13.43 -40.32 -13.63
CA THR A 873 -12.51 -39.17 -13.66
C THR A 873 -11.93 -38.81 -12.29
N LEU A 874 -12.37 -39.47 -11.21
CA LEU A 874 -11.82 -39.26 -9.87
C LEU A 874 -10.33 -39.65 -9.81
N PRO A 875 -9.43 -38.76 -9.37
CA PRO A 875 -7.98 -39.02 -9.31
C PRO A 875 -7.60 -39.88 -8.09
N ALA A 876 -8.34 -40.96 -7.89
CA ALA A 876 -8.18 -41.91 -6.81
C ALA A 876 -7.91 -43.28 -7.44
N LEU A 877 -6.89 -43.98 -6.93
CA LEU A 877 -6.62 -45.35 -7.34
C LEU A 877 -7.66 -46.24 -6.64
N ILE A 878 -8.81 -46.43 -7.29
CA ILE A 878 -9.97 -47.12 -6.72
C ILE A 878 -9.95 -48.56 -7.20
N ASP A 879 -10.00 -49.49 -6.26
CA ASP A 879 -10.24 -50.91 -6.50
C ASP A 879 -11.54 -51.31 -5.79
N CYS A 880 -12.30 -52.20 -6.40
CA CYS A 880 -13.50 -52.78 -5.82
C CYS A 880 -13.30 -54.28 -5.77
N ALA A 881 -13.32 -54.86 -4.58
CA ALA A 881 -13.09 -56.29 -4.38
C ALA A 881 -14.36 -57.01 -3.93
N ALA A 882 -14.48 -58.27 -4.34
CA ALA A 882 -15.50 -59.19 -3.87
C ALA A 882 -15.33 -59.46 -2.36
N PRO A 883 -16.35 -60.00 -1.68
CA PRO A 883 -16.31 -60.21 -0.22
C PRO A 883 -15.11 -61.03 0.30
N ASP A 884 -14.54 -61.91 -0.52
CA ASP A 884 -13.34 -62.72 -0.23
C ASP A 884 -12.00 -61.97 -0.45
N GLY A 885 -12.07 -60.72 -0.88
CA GLY A 885 -10.92 -59.85 -1.12
C GLY A 885 -10.38 -59.90 -2.55
N GLU A 886 -11.02 -60.63 -3.46
CA GLU A 886 -10.59 -60.69 -4.86
C GLU A 886 -11.01 -59.43 -5.64
N PRO A 887 -10.10 -58.72 -6.32
CA PRO A 887 -10.44 -57.50 -7.05
C PRO A 887 -11.34 -57.78 -8.29
N VAL A 888 -12.36 -56.93 -8.47
CA VAL A 888 -13.46 -57.04 -9.45
C VAL A 888 -13.53 -55.85 -10.41
N TYR A 889 -13.23 -54.64 -9.93
CA TYR A 889 -13.21 -53.43 -10.75
C TYR A 889 -12.08 -52.51 -10.33
N ARG A 890 -11.37 -51.95 -11.31
CA ARG A 890 -10.35 -50.92 -11.09
C ARG A 890 -10.72 -49.67 -11.89
N SER A 891 -10.61 -48.51 -11.25
CA SER A 891 -10.71 -47.24 -11.96
C SER A 891 -9.61 -47.12 -13.03
N GLN A 892 -9.84 -46.29 -14.05
CA GLN A 892 -8.84 -46.03 -15.10
C GLN A 892 -7.47 -45.65 -14.51
N GLN A 893 -7.44 -44.84 -13.44
CA GLN A 893 -6.21 -44.37 -12.81
C GLN A 893 -5.38 -45.50 -12.19
N LEU A 894 -6.02 -46.51 -11.58
CA LEU A 894 -5.31 -47.61 -10.93
C LEU A 894 -4.66 -48.57 -11.95
N ARG A 895 -5.28 -48.77 -13.12
CA ARG A 895 -4.71 -49.57 -14.21
C ARG A 895 -3.46 -48.94 -14.79
N GLU A 896 -3.53 -47.64 -15.10
CA GLU A 896 -2.41 -46.87 -15.62
C GLU A 896 -1.23 -46.78 -14.62
N PHE A 897 -1.52 -46.71 -13.32
CA PHE A 897 -0.49 -46.65 -12.28
C PHE A 897 0.32 -47.96 -12.15
N LEU A 898 -0.37 -49.10 -12.18
CA LEU A 898 0.26 -50.42 -11.99
C LEU A 898 0.91 -50.96 -13.28
N GLY A 899 0.40 -50.57 -14.44
CA GLY A 899 0.95 -50.94 -15.75
C GLY A 899 0.65 -52.37 -16.21
N TYR A 900 -0.33 -53.03 -15.58
CA TYR A 900 -0.83 -54.35 -15.98
C TYR A 900 -2.33 -54.48 -15.66
N GLU A 901 -3.04 -55.27 -16.47
CA GLU A 901 -4.47 -55.53 -16.29
C GLU A 901 -4.76 -56.67 -15.32
N LEU A 902 -5.98 -56.73 -14.79
CA LEU A 902 -6.41 -57.76 -13.82
C LEU A 902 -6.31 -59.18 -14.40
N GLU A 903 -6.57 -59.33 -15.69
CA GLU A 903 -6.62 -60.59 -16.42
C GLU A 903 -5.24 -61.23 -16.63
N GLU A 904 -4.15 -60.46 -16.54
CA GLU A 904 -2.77 -60.95 -16.72
C GLU A 904 -2.24 -61.76 -15.52
N LEU A 905 -2.95 -61.71 -14.39
CA LEU A 905 -2.61 -62.44 -13.16
C LEU A 905 -3.27 -63.83 -13.09
N ASP A 906 -4.07 -64.21 -14.08
CA ASP A 906 -4.75 -65.51 -14.15
C ASP A 906 -3.82 -66.60 -14.73
N GLY A 907 -3.31 -67.51 -13.89
CA GLY A 907 -2.60 -68.72 -14.35
C GLY A 907 -1.35 -69.16 -13.57
N ALA A 908 -0.92 -68.41 -12.56
CA ALA A 908 0.33 -68.66 -11.84
C ALA A 908 0.24 -69.61 -10.61
N GLY A 909 -0.92 -70.25 -10.37
CA GLY A 909 -1.14 -71.13 -9.21
C GLY A 909 -1.35 -70.40 -7.87
N LYS A 910 -1.67 -69.10 -7.88
CA LYS A 910 -1.98 -68.23 -6.72
C LYS A 910 -3.25 -67.38 -7.00
N SER A 911 -3.91 -66.85 -5.96
CA SER A 911 -5.07 -65.90 -6.02
C SER A 911 -4.70 -64.53 -6.62
N ARG A 912 -5.65 -63.79 -7.22
CA ARG A 912 -5.39 -62.47 -7.85
C ARG A 912 -4.94 -61.42 -6.83
N LEU A 913 -5.50 -61.46 -5.62
CA LEU A 913 -5.04 -60.64 -4.50
C LEU A 913 -3.56 -60.91 -4.15
N ALA A 914 -3.18 -62.17 -3.95
CA ALA A 914 -1.80 -62.54 -3.61
C ALA A 914 -0.80 -62.21 -4.73
N GLY A 915 -1.20 -62.34 -6.00
CA GLY A 915 -0.42 -61.93 -7.16
C GLY A 915 -0.21 -60.41 -7.22
N THR A 916 -1.27 -59.63 -6.96
CA THR A 916 -1.21 -58.16 -6.92
C THR A 916 -0.24 -57.67 -5.83
N LEU A 917 -0.26 -58.28 -4.64
CA LEU A 917 0.63 -57.90 -3.54
C LEU A 917 2.10 -58.28 -3.78
N ASP A 918 2.37 -59.47 -4.33
CA ASP A 918 3.74 -59.93 -4.63
C ASP A 918 4.41 -59.11 -5.74
N ALA A 919 3.63 -58.67 -6.74
CA ALA A 919 4.15 -57.89 -7.86
C ALA A 919 4.22 -56.38 -7.58
N GLY A 920 3.31 -55.88 -6.74
CA GLY A 920 3.11 -54.45 -6.49
C GLY A 920 3.84 -53.90 -5.26
N VAL A 921 4.08 -54.65 -4.19
CA VAL A 921 4.59 -54.08 -2.92
C VAL A 921 6.11 -54.21 -2.79
N HIS A 922 6.78 -53.21 -2.20
CA HIS A 922 8.23 -53.24 -1.96
C HIS A 922 8.66 -54.46 -1.11
N PRO A 923 9.80 -55.11 -1.41
CA PRO A 923 10.25 -56.32 -0.71
C PRO A 923 10.34 -56.21 0.82
N ASP A 924 10.76 -55.06 1.35
CA ASP A 924 10.82 -54.84 2.81
C ASP A 924 9.42 -54.69 3.46
N ASP A 925 8.40 -54.34 2.68
CA ASP A 925 7.06 -54.00 3.19
C ASP A 925 6.03 -55.13 2.97
N VAL A 926 6.26 -56.00 1.99
CA VAL A 926 5.28 -57.00 1.49
C VAL A 926 4.85 -58.02 2.56
N ALA A 927 5.77 -58.45 3.43
CA ALA A 927 5.47 -59.42 4.47
C ALA A 927 4.44 -58.88 5.47
N GLY A 928 4.62 -57.63 5.90
CA GLY A 928 3.67 -56.99 6.81
C GLY A 928 2.35 -56.64 6.14
N VAL A 929 2.35 -56.21 4.88
CA VAL A 929 1.11 -55.87 4.14
C VAL A 929 0.20 -57.10 4.02
N LYS A 930 0.76 -58.27 3.71
CA LYS A 930 0.00 -59.53 3.60
C LYS A 930 -0.64 -59.95 4.93
N GLU A 931 0.08 -59.81 6.04
CA GLU A 931 -0.44 -60.15 7.37
C GLU A 931 -1.66 -59.30 7.75
N GLN A 932 -1.59 -57.99 7.47
CA GLN A 932 -2.65 -57.05 7.86
C GLN A 932 -3.88 -57.12 6.94
N TYR A 933 -3.70 -57.39 5.64
CA TYR A 933 -4.81 -57.66 4.72
C TYR A 933 -5.57 -58.94 5.10
N ALA A 934 -4.86 -60.02 5.48
CA ALA A 934 -5.48 -61.27 5.91
C ALA A 934 -6.29 -61.10 7.21
N HIS A 935 -5.85 -60.22 8.11
CA HIS A 935 -6.60 -59.86 9.31
C HIS A 935 -7.91 -59.10 9.00
N SER A 936 -7.88 -58.11 8.09
CA SER A 936 -9.06 -57.33 7.70
C SER A 936 -10.13 -58.18 7.00
N LEU A 937 -9.72 -59.11 6.12
CA LEU A 937 -10.65 -60.01 5.44
C LEU A 937 -11.31 -61.02 6.38
N SER A 938 -10.60 -61.49 7.41
CA SER A 938 -11.16 -62.47 8.38
C SER A 938 -12.05 -61.85 9.46
N THR A 939 -11.92 -60.55 9.72
CA THR A 939 -12.66 -59.82 10.77
C THR A 939 -13.77 -58.92 10.21
N GLY A 940 -13.68 -58.50 8.96
CA GLY A 940 -14.58 -57.52 8.35
C GLY A 940 -14.33 -56.09 8.82
N GLU A 941 -13.20 -55.83 9.48
CA GLU A 941 -12.76 -54.51 9.90
C GLU A 941 -12.07 -53.76 8.74
N PRO A 942 -12.18 -52.41 8.68
CA PRO A 942 -11.54 -51.62 7.63
C PRO A 942 -10.01 -51.75 7.63
N TYR A 943 -9.41 -51.83 6.45
CA TYR A 943 -7.96 -51.86 6.27
C TYR A 943 -7.41 -50.43 6.11
N ALA A 944 -6.25 -50.13 6.69
CA ALA A 944 -5.51 -48.89 6.47
C ALA A 944 -4.00 -49.08 6.70
N ARG A 945 -3.15 -48.78 5.72
CA ARG A 945 -1.69 -48.90 5.87
C ARG A 945 -0.88 -48.09 4.86
N ARG A 946 0.23 -47.49 5.34
CA ARG A 946 1.30 -46.92 4.50
C ARG A 946 2.33 -47.97 4.12
N HIS A 947 2.65 -48.06 2.84
CA HIS A 947 3.66 -48.97 2.31
C HIS A 947 4.12 -48.51 0.93
N ARG A 948 5.22 -49.04 0.42
CA ARG A 948 5.69 -48.69 -0.92
C ARG A 948 5.07 -49.60 -1.99
N LEU A 949 4.51 -48.97 -3.02
CA LEU A 949 3.89 -49.63 -4.17
C LEU A 949 4.70 -49.32 -5.44
N ARG A 950 4.89 -50.33 -6.27
CA ARG A 950 5.66 -50.31 -7.49
C ARG A 950 4.79 -49.77 -8.61
N ARG A 951 5.28 -48.75 -9.28
CA ARG A 951 4.66 -48.14 -10.45
C ARG A 951 5.08 -48.89 -11.72
N PHE A 952 4.37 -48.66 -12.83
CA PHE A 952 4.64 -49.28 -14.14
C PHE A 952 6.12 -49.17 -14.60
N ASP A 953 6.84 -48.12 -14.18
CA ASP A 953 8.24 -47.85 -14.53
C ASP A 953 9.26 -48.58 -13.61
N GLY A 954 8.77 -49.28 -12.59
CA GLY A 954 9.58 -50.01 -11.61
C GLY A 954 10.01 -49.18 -10.40
N GLU A 955 9.68 -47.88 -10.34
CA GLU A 955 9.94 -47.05 -9.16
C GLU A 955 8.96 -47.39 -8.02
N TYR A 956 9.46 -47.36 -6.78
CA TYR A 956 8.64 -47.59 -5.59
C TYR A 956 8.24 -46.26 -4.99
N ARG A 957 6.93 -46.04 -4.88
CA ARG A 957 6.33 -44.83 -4.30
C ARG A 957 5.60 -45.15 -3.01
N TRP A 958 5.68 -44.26 -2.04
CA TRP A 958 4.89 -44.41 -0.81
C TRP A 958 3.40 -44.22 -1.10
N VAL A 959 2.58 -45.21 -0.72
CA VAL A 959 1.13 -45.15 -0.81
C VAL A 959 0.49 -45.43 0.54
N GLU A 960 -0.65 -44.80 0.80
CA GLU A 960 -1.57 -45.15 1.88
C GLU A 960 -2.80 -45.83 1.31
N THR A 961 -2.97 -47.11 1.61
CA THR A 961 -4.10 -47.91 1.11
C THR A 961 -5.14 -48.09 2.21
N ARG A 962 -6.40 -47.82 1.88
CA ARG A 962 -7.56 -48.00 2.77
C ARG A 962 -8.64 -48.86 2.10
N ALA A 963 -9.26 -49.77 2.83
CA ALA A 963 -10.40 -50.57 2.34
C ALA A 963 -11.55 -50.62 3.34
N ALA A 964 -12.78 -50.45 2.86
CA ALA A 964 -13.99 -50.50 3.70
C ALA A 964 -15.08 -51.41 3.09
N PRO A 965 -15.82 -52.18 3.91
CA PRO A 965 -16.86 -53.08 3.42
C PRO A 965 -18.21 -52.37 3.25
N MET A 966 -18.80 -52.47 2.05
CA MET A 966 -20.19 -52.09 1.77
C MET A 966 -21.11 -53.23 2.18
N ARG A 967 -22.12 -52.93 3.01
CA ARG A 967 -23.07 -53.93 3.54
C ARG A 967 -24.48 -53.69 3.01
N ASN A 968 -25.21 -54.78 2.78
CA ASN A 968 -26.64 -54.70 2.48
C ASN A 968 -27.46 -54.46 3.76
N ALA A 969 -28.78 -54.34 3.61
CA ALA A 969 -29.71 -54.13 4.72
C ALA A 969 -29.64 -55.23 5.81
N ASP A 970 -29.16 -56.43 5.47
CA ASP A 970 -29.00 -57.58 6.38
C ASP A 970 -27.62 -57.62 7.06
N GLY A 971 -26.74 -56.65 6.80
CA GLY A 971 -25.42 -56.52 7.41
C GLY A 971 -24.30 -57.37 6.79
N ALA A 972 -24.60 -58.15 5.74
CA ALA A 972 -23.61 -58.94 5.02
C ALA A 972 -22.75 -58.06 4.09
N ILE A 973 -21.45 -58.36 3.98
CA ILE A 973 -20.53 -57.62 3.09
C ILE A 973 -20.83 -58.02 1.65
N VAL A 974 -21.18 -57.02 0.83
CA VAL A 974 -21.51 -57.18 -0.59
C VAL A 974 -20.29 -56.90 -1.47
N GLN A 975 -19.44 -55.96 -1.04
CA GLN A 975 -18.29 -55.48 -1.78
C GLN A 975 -17.32 -54.77 -0.84
N TRP A 976 -16.03 -54.81 -1.14
CA TRP A 976 -15.01 -53.97 -0.52
C TRP A 976 -14.66 -52.82 -1.46
N ASN A 977 -14.71 -51.59 -0.96
CA ASN A 977 -14.27 -50.41 -1.68
C ASN A 977 -12.88 -50.02 -1.16
N VAL A 978 -11.89 -50.12 -2.03
CA VAL A 978 -10.48 -49.90 -1.73
C VAL A 978 -10.03 -48.62 -2.45
N ILE A 979 -9.28 -47.80 -1.73
CA ILE A 979 -8.61 -46.62 -2.28
C ILE A 979 -7.12 -46.66 -1.92
N CYS A 980 -6.26 -46.48 -2.90
CA CYS A 980 -4.83 -46.27 -2.70
C CYS A 980 -4.49 -44.80 -2.98
N LEU A 981 -3.89 -44.14 -2.00
CA LEU A 981 -3.48 -42.74 -2.09
C LEU A 981 -1.96 -42.69 -2.23
N ASP A 982 -1.43 -42.10 -3.30
CA ASP A 982 0.01 -41.85 -3.44
C ASP A 982 0.42 -40.71 -2.51
N ILE A 983 1.26 -41.00 -1.52
CA ILE A 983 1.73 -40.07 -0.48
C ILE A 983 3.22 -39.76 -0.61
N ASP A 984 3.87 -40.17 -1.70
CA ASP A 984 5.31 -40.01 -1.89
C ASP A 984 5.75 -38.54 -1.92
N GLY A 985 4.90 -37.67 -2.48
CA GLY A 985 5.11 -36.22 -2.46
C GLY A 985 5.02 -35.60 -1.06
N GLU A 986 4.12 -36.11 -0.21
CA GLU A 986 3.92 -35.62 1.17
C GLU A 986 5.12 -35.95 2.05
N VAL A 987 5.61 -37.20 1.97
CA VAL A 987 6.79 -37.66 2.72
C VAL A 987 8.03 -36.84 2.35
N ARG A 988 8.24 -36.54 1.05
CA ARG A 988 9.39 -35.74 0.58
C ARG A 988 9.25 -34.23 0.89
N ALA A 989 8.03 -33.69 0.90
CA ALA A 989 7.78 -32.30 1.26
C ALA A 989 8.04 -32.03 2.76
N GLN A 990 7.77 -33.01 3.61
CA GLN A 990 7.99 -32.93 5.06
C GLN A 990 9.49 -32.83 5.41
N GLU A 991 10.36 -33.55 4.69
CA GLU A 991 11.81 -33.43 4.83
C GLU A 991 12.35 -32.06 4.35
N LYS A 992 11.73 -31.47 3.32
CA LYS A 992 12.13 -30.16 2.77
C LYS A 992 11.71 -28.98 3.68
N LEU A 993 10.61 -29.14 4.41
CA LEU A 993 10.12 -28.15 5.37
C LEU A 993 11.11 -27.96 6.54
N LEU A 994 11.68 -29.05 7.05
CA LEU A 994 12.69 -29.04 8.12
C LEU A 994 13.93 -28.20 7.74
N LEU A 995 14.39 -28.31 6.50
CA LEU A 995 15.54 -27.55 5.99
C LEU A 995 15.23 -26.06 5.74
N THR A 996 13.98 -25.73 5.41
CA THR A 996 13.57 -24.35 5.07
C THR A 996 13.39 -23.48 6.33
N GLN A 997 12.94 -24.07 7.44
CA GLN A 997 12.79 -23.38 8.73
C GLN A 997 14.12 -22.92 9.33
N GLU A 998 15.17 -23.72 9.20
CA GLU A 998 16.50 -23.36 9.69
C GLU A 998 17.06 -22.12 8.97
N SER A 999 16.66 -21.90 7.72
CA SER A 999 17.03 -20.73 6.91
C SER A 999 16.24 -19.47 7.28
N LEU A 1000 14.92 -19.60 7.52
CA LEU A 1000 14.05 -18.48 7.86
C LEU A 1000 14.41 -17.86 9.23
N ALA A 1001 14.82 -18.69 10.20
CA ALA A 1001 15.26 -18.24 11.52
C ALA A 1001 16.48 -17.29 11.43
N ARG A 1002 17.43 -17.57 10.54
CA ARG A 1002 18.62 -16.71 10.33
C ARG A 1002 18.26 -15.39 9.63
N ALA A 1003 17.30 -15.40 8.70
CA ALA A 1003 16.86 -14.20 7.99
C ALA A 1003 16.10 -13.21 8.89
N SER A 1004 15.28 -13.73 9.82
CA SER A 1004 14.56 -12.88 10.77
C SER A 1004 15.47 -12.14 11.75
N GLN A 1005 16.52 -12.81 12.21
CA GLN A 1005 17.53 -12.23 13.08
C GLN A 1005 18.29 -11.07 12.41
N ALA A 1006 18.48 -11.11 11.08
CA ALA A 1006 19.14 -10.05 10.33
C ALA A 1006 18.26 -8.81 10.12
N ALA A 1007 16.95 -8.97 9.96
CA ALA A 1007 16.01 -7.86 9.73
C ALA A 1007 15.85 -6.97 10.98
N SER A 1008 15.74 -7.55 12.18
CA SER A 1008 15.72 -6.78 13.44
C SER A 1008 17.05 -6.03 13.70
N LEU A 1009 18.17 -6.56 13.19
CA LEU A 1009 19.48 -5.92 13.29
C LEU A 1009 19.58 -4.62 12.48
N ALA A 1010 18.88 -4.55 11.33
CA ALA A 1010 18.84 -3.38 10.47
C ALA A 1010 18.04 -2.21 11.10
N GLU A 1011 16.92 -2.51 11.75
CA GLU A 1011 16.05 -1.50 12.36
C GLU A 1011 16.67 -0.88 13.63
N LEU A 1012 17.40 -1.67 14.42
CA LEU A 1012 18.09 -1.23 15.64
C LEU A 1012 19.39 -0.44 15.36
N SER A 1013 19.97 -0.57 14.16
CA SER A 1013 21.27 0.03 13.82
C SER A 1013 21.28 1.56 13.84
N ALA A 1014 20.19 2.21 13.42
CA ALA A 1014 20.10 3.68 13.39
C ALA A 1014 20.03 4.28 14.80
N SER A 1015 19.34 3.62 15.72
CA SER A 1015 19.22 4.04 17.12
C SER A 1015 20.52 3.79 17.90
N ILE A 1016 21.16 2.63 17.68
CA ILE A 1016 22.47 2.28 18.25
C ILE A 1016 23.53 3.31 17.83
N ALA A 1017 23.57 3.67 16.55
CA ALA A 1017 24.49 4.67 16.05
C ALA A 1017 24.28 6.03 16.73
N HIS A 1018 23.02 6.42 16.98
CA HIS A 1018 22.72 7.68 17.65
C HIS A 1018 23.19 7.71 19.11
N GLU A 1019 22.95 6.64 19.88
CA GLU A 1019 23.32 6.59 21.30
C GLU A 1019 24.83 6.43 21.55
N VAL A 1020 25.55 5.71 20.68
CA VAL A 1020 27.01 5.54 20.81
C VAL A 1020 27.74 6.81 20.39
N ASN A 1021 27.24 7.52 19.38
CA ASN A 1021 27.88 8.74 18.87
C ASN A 1021 27.81 9.91 19.84
N GLN A 1022 26.76 10.01 20.67
CA GLN A 1022 26.61 11.10 21.65
C GLN A 1022 27.77 11.19 22.68
N PRO A 1023 28.09 10.14 23.46
CA PRO A 1023 29.19 10.18 24.42
C PRO A 1023 30.56 10.21 23.73
N LEU A 1024 30.72 9.59 22.55
CA LEU A 1024 31.97 9.67 21.77
C LEU A 1024 32.24 11.10 21.26
N ALA A 1025 31.22 11.82 20.83
CA ALA A 1025 31.34 13.23 20.46
C ALA A 1025 31.75 14.09 21.67
N ALA A 1026 31.20 13.79 22.87
CA ALA A 1026 31.61 14.43 24.10
C ALA A 1026 33.08 14.15 24.47
N VAL A 1027 33.55 12.90 24.33
CA VAL A 1027 34.96 12.52 24.49
C VAL A 1027 35.87 13.34 23.57
N MET A 1028 35.51 13.46 22.29
CA MET A 1028 36.29 14.23 21.31
C MET A 1028 36.36 15.72 21.70
N ASN A 1029 35.22 16.31 22.04
CA ASN A 1029 35.15 17.72 22.42
C ASN A 1029 35.95 18.04 23.69
N TYR A 1030 35.85 17.18 24.71
CA TYR A 1030 36.63 17.34 25.92
C TYR A 1030 38.12 17.08 25.70
N SER A 1031 38.49 16.14 24.82
CA SER A 1031 39.90 15.90 24.45
C SER A 1031 40.52 17.13 23.79
N SER A 1032 39.82 17.77 22.83
CA SER A 1032 40.28 19.01 22.20
C SER A 1032 40.32 20.19 23.16
N ALA A 1033 39.39 20.27 24.12
CA ALA A 1033 39.44 21.28 25.18
C ALA A 1033 40.62 21.05 26.12
N CYS A 1034 40.89 19.80 26.52
CA CYS A 1034 42.03 19.42 27.34
C CYS A 1034 43.36 19.78 26.66
N GLN A 1035 43.49 19.47 25.36
CA GLN A 1035 44.67 19.83 24.57
C GLN A 1035 44.91 21.34 24.59
N ARG A 1036 43.87 22.15 24.33
CA ARG A 1036 43.95 23.62 24.36
C ARG A 1036 44.39 24.17 25.71
N TRP A 1037 43.95 23.57 26.82
CA TRP A 1037 44.34 24.01 28.16
C TRP A 1037 45.77 23.62 28.53
N LEU A 1038 46.28 22.50 27.98
CA LEU A 1038 47.66 22.06 28.15
C LEU A 1038 48.65 22.83 27.27
N THR A 1039 48.25 23.31 26.09
CA THR A 1039 49.08 24.11 25.19
C THR A 1039 48.97 25.63 25.40
N ALA A 1040 48.10 26.10 26.30
CA ALA A 1040 48.05 27.52 26.68
C ALA A 1040 49.32 27.91 27.46
N GLU A 1041 49.76 29.17 27.34
CA GLU A 1041 50.89 29.70 28.13
C GLU A 1041 50.41 30.74 29.16
N PRO A 1042 50.59 30.50 30.47
CA PRO A 1042 51.03 29.25 31.10
C PRO A 1042 49.95 28.14 31.06
N PRO A 1043 50.32 26.84 31.09
CA PRO A 1043 49.36 25.73 31.01
C PRO A 1043 48.37 25.72 32.17
N ASN A 1044 47.09 25.55 31.88
CA ASN A 1044 46.05 25.48 32.90
C ASN A 1044 45.77 24.02 33.30
N ILE A 1045 46.65 23.49 34.15
CA ILE A 1045 46.62 22.08 34.59
C ILE A 1045 45.32 21.73 35.32
N GLU A 1046 44.76 22.65 36.12
CA GLU A 1046 43.53 22.38 36.88
C GLU A 1046 42.32 22.19 35.95
N ARG A 1047 42.19 23.05 34.92
CA ARG A 1047 41.14 22.88 33.91
C ARG A 1047 41.38 21.67 33.04
N ALA A 1048 42.63 21.37 32.69
CA ALA A 1048 42.98 20.16 31.97
C ALA A 1048 42.55 18.89 32.75
N GLN A 1049 42.87 18.79 34.04
CA GLN A 1049 42.44 17.69 34.91
C GLN A 1049 40.91 17.54 34.98
N LYS A 1050 40.16 18.61 35.23
CA LYS A 1050 38.69 18.59 35.22
C LYS A 1050 38.11 18.14 33.88
N THR A 1051 38.80 18.44 32.78
CA THR A 1051 38.39 18.03 31.43
C THR A 1051 38.69 16.55 31.19
N VAL A 1052 39.83 16.04 31.69
CA VAL A 1052 40.17 14.61 31.68
C VAL A 1052 39.14 13.78 32.46
N GLU A 1053 38.69 14.24 33.63
CA GLU A 1053 37.62 13.56 34.38
C GLU A 1053 36.32 13.44 33.56
N ARG A 1054 35.95 14.49 32.80
CA ARG A 1054 34.78 14.48 31.90
C ARG A 1054 34.97 13.56 30.69
N ILE A 1055 36.19 13.44 30.18
CA ILE A 1055 36.54 12.45 29.14
C ILE A 1055 36.32 11.03 29.69
N ILE A 1056 36.88 10.72 30.87
CA ILE A 1056 36.75 9.40 31.51
C ILE A 1056 35.26 9.08 31.74
N HIS A 1057 34.49 10.04 32.24
CA HIS A 1057 33.06 9.85 32.47
C HIS A 1057 32.27 9.59 31.18
N SER A 1058 32.57 10.33 30.11
CA SER A 1058 31.91 10.17 28.81
C SER A 1058 32.33 8.85 28.13
N ALA A 1059 33.59 8.46 28.26
CA ALA A 1059 34.10 7.18 27.76
C ALA A 1059 33.46 5.98 28.47
N ASN A 1060 33.31 6.05 29.80
CA ASN A 1060 32.60 5.03 30.57
C ASN A 1060 31.11 4.97 30.17
N SER A 1061 30.48 6.12 29.93
CA SER A 1061 29.09 6.17 29.45
C SER A 1061 28.94 5.52 28.06
N ALA A 1062 29.90 5.73 27.15
CA ALA A 1062 29.92 5.04 25.85
C ALA A 1062 30.10 3.52 26.02
N ALA A 1063 31.01 3.11 26.91
CA ALA A 1063 31.21 1.69 27.22
C ALA A 1063 29.95 1.03 27.79
N ASP A 1064 29.21 1.73 28.65
CA ASP A 1064 27.93 1.27 29.21
C ASP A 1064 26.86 1.11 28.13
N VAL A 1065 26.76 2.05 27.17
CA VAL A 1065 25.84 1.96 26.02
C VAL A 1065 26.19 0.74 25.18
N VAL A 1066 27.47 0.55 24.84
CA VAL A 1066 27.94 -0.61 24.06
C VAL A 1066 27.72 -1.92 24.82
N SER A 1067 27.86 -1.93 26.15
CA SER A 1067 27.57 -3.10 26.98
C SER A 1067 26.08 -3.48 26.95
N ARG A 1068 25.17 -2.49 27.07
CA ARG A 1068 23.71 -2.72 26.94
C ARG A 1068 23.33 -3.25 25.56
N ILE A 1069 23.97 -2.74 24.51
CA ILE A 1069 23.75 -3.22 23.14
C ILE A 1069 24.26 -4.66 22.99
N ARG A 1070 25.47 -4.97 23.48
CA ARG A 1070 25.98 -6.35 23.45
C ARG A 1070 25.10 -7.33 24.21
N ALA A 1071 24.44 -6.91 25.29
CA ALA A 1071 23.49 -7.73 26.04
C ALA A 1071 22.23 -8.07 25.23
N LEU A 1072 21.73 -7.15 24.39
CA LEU A 1072 20.57 -7.38 23.51
C LEU A 1072 20.82 -8.47 22.44
N PHE A 1073 22.08 -8.67 22.04
CA PHE A 1073 22.44 -9.58 20.94
C PHE A 1073 23.10 -10.90 21.40
N ARG A 1074 23.27 -11.10 22.72
CA ARG A 1074 23.75 -12.38 23.25
C ARG A 1074 22.57 -13.33 23.49
N GLN A 1075 22.28 -14.18 22.53
CA GLN A 1075 21.73 -15.51 22.82
C GLN A 1075 22.90 -16.41 23.22
N SER A 1076 23.12 -16.57 24.52
CA SER A 1076 24.01 -17.62 25.02
C SER A 1076 23.16 -18.78 25.53
N SER A 1077 23.17 -19.88 24.78
CA SER A 1077 22.65 -21.18 25.18
C SER A 1077 23.54 -21.91 26.20
N ASP A 1078 24.71 -21.37 26.58
CA ASP A 1078 25.79 -22.23 27.10
C ASP A 1078 26.28 -21.98 28.54
N THR A 1079 25.66 -21.14 29.37
CA THR A 1079 26.08 -20.96 30.79
C THR A 1079 24.91 -20.72 31.75
N ARG A 1080 24.08 -21.74 31.99
CA ARG A 1080 23.13 -21.74 33.12
C ARG A 1080 23.82 -22.37 34.34
N ASP A 1081 24.19 -21.54 35.31
CA ASP A 1081 24.87 -21.99 36.53
C ASP A 1081 23.85 -22.31 37.65
N CYS A 1082 24.10 -23.37 38.42
CA CYS A 1082 23.33 -23.69 39.62
C CYS A 1082 23.83 -22.84 40.81
N THR A 1083 23.58 -21.53 40.78
CA THR A 1083 23.95 -20.60 41.88
C THR A 1083 22.72 -20.20 42.69
N THR A 1084 22.86 -20.02 44.01
CA THR A 1084 21.75 -19.54 44.86
C THR A 1084 21.43 -18.07 44.57
N LEU A 1085 20.16 -17.71 44.38
CA LEU A 1085 19.72 -16.33 44.16
C LEU A 1085 20.14 -15.37 45.29
N GLY A 1086 20.23 -15.87 46.53
CA GLY A 1086 20.78 -15.09 47.66
C GLY A 1086 22.22 -14.59 47.41
N GLY A 1087 23.06 -15.38 46.73
CA GLY A 1087 24.42 -14.98 46.35
C GLY A 1087 24.43 -13.86 45.30
N VAL A 1088 23.56 -13.96 44.29
CA VAL A 1088 23.40 -12.92 43.27
C VAL A 1088 22.91 -11.61 43.89
N ILE A 1089 21.99 -11.68 44.85
CA ILE A 1089 21.48 -10.50 45.57
C ILE A 1089 22.57 -9.82 46.40
N ALA A 1090 23.44 -10.60 47.05
CA ALA A 1090 24.56 -10.06 47.79
C ALA A 1090 25.55 -9.32 46.88
N GLU A 1091 25.85 -9.88 45.71
CA GLU A 1091 26.71 -9.24 44.71
C GLU A 1091 26.09 -7.97 44.13
N VAL A 1092 24.81 -8.01 43.78
CA VAL A 1092 24.07 -6.83 43.31
C VAL A 1092 24.11 -5.74 44.36
N ARG A 1093 23.83 -6.07 45.63
CA ARG A 1093 23.91 -5.14 46.76
C ARG A 1093 25.29 -4.49 46.84
N ASP A 1094 26.36 -5.28 46.78
CA ASP A 1094 27.72 -4.75 46.91
C ASP A 1094 28.08 -3.83 45.73
N LEU A 1095 27.61 -4.16 44.52
CA LEU A 1095 27.83 -3.36 43.31
C LEU A 1095 27.08 -2.02 43.34
N VAL A 1096 25.89 -1.97 43.95
CA VAL A 1096 25.11 -0.72 44.08
C VAL A 1096 25.33 0.03 45.39
N ALA A 1097 26.08 -0.54 46.35
CA ALA A 1097 26.22 0.00 47.70
C ALA A 1097 26.80 1.42 47.73
N GLU A 1098 27.85 1.68 46.94
CA GLU A 1098 28.48 3.00 46.86
C GLU A 1098 27.51 4.04 46.26
N GLU A 1099 26.78 3.67 45.21
CA GLU A 1099 25.79 4.53 44.58
C GLU A 1099 24.59 4.81 45.50
N ALA A 1100 24.08 3.79 46.21
CA ALA A 1100 23.00 3.92 47.19
C ALA A 1100 23.41 4.82 48.36
N SER A 1101 24.64 4.66 48.87
CA SER A 1101 25.21 5.50 49.93
C SER A 1101 25.32 6.96 49.47
N ARG A 1102 25.85 7.21 48.27
CA ARG A 1102 25.94 8.55 47.67
C ARG A 1102 24.57 9.22 47.53
N ARG A 1103 23.52 8.45 47.21
CA ARG A 1103 22.13 8.94 47.07
C ARG A 1103 21.34 8.97 48.39
N ARG A 1104 21.96 8.57 49.50
CA ARG A 1104 21.35 8.42 50.84
C ARG A 1104 20.11 7.51 50.85
N VAL A 1105 20.14 6.44 50.06
CA VAL A 1105 19.07 5.43 50.00
C VAL A 1105 19.43 4.28 50.96
N ARG A 1106 18.52 3.96 51.89
CA ARG A 1106 18.68 2.81 52.78
C ARG A 1106 18.12 1.56 52.11
N MET A 1107 18.97 0.55 51.90
CA MET A 1107 18.54 -0.74 51.35
C MET A 1107 18.19 -1.72 52.48
N SER A 1108 17.03 -2.37 52.38
CA SER A 1108 16.58 -3.45 53.27
C SER A 1108 16.40 -4.71 52.45
N ILE A 1109 17.07 -5.79 52.80
CA ILE A 1109 17.04 -7.04 52.04
C ILE A 1109 16.54 -8.16 52.95
N GLU A 1110 15.47 -8.82 52.56
CA GLU A 1110 14.85 -9.95 53.24
C GLU A 1110 14.84 -11.14 52.26
N VAL A 1111 15.62 -12.18 52.53
CA VAL A 1111 15.68 -13.38 51.68
C VAL A 1111 15.27 -14.57 52.54
N GLU A 1112 14.29 -15.34 52.08
CA GLU A 1112 13.91 -16.60 52.72
C GLU A 1112 15.03 -17.64 52.61
N ASP A 1113 15.31 -18.36 53.69
CA ASP A 1113 16.37 -19.37 53.74
C ASP A 1113 16.01 -20.61 52.89
N HIS A 1114 17.02 -21.23 52.25
CA HIS A 1114 16.89 -22.49 51.49
C HIS A 1114 16.08 -22.47 50.16
N LEU A 1115 16.11 -21.36 49.42
CA LEU A 1115 15.54 -21.29 48.07
C LEU A 1115 16.37 -22.09 47.04
N ARG A 1116 15.84 -23.23 46.56
CA ARG A 1116 16.43 -24.03 45.46
C ARG A 1116 15.77 -23.68 44.13
N LEU A 1117 16.57 -23.17 43.21
CA LEU A 1117 16.14 -22.70 41.90
C LEU A 1117 16.64 -23.63 40.80
N VAL A 1118 15.89 -23.67 39.70
CA VAL A 1118 16.35 -24.27 38.44
C VAL A 1118 17.51 -23.45 37.87
N ALA A 1119 18.43 -24.07 37.13
CA ALA A 1119 19.61 -23.39 36.58
C ALA A 1119 19.25 -22.14 35.75
N PHE A 1120 19.83 -20.99 36.10
CA PHE A 1120 19.57 -19.70 35.47
C PHE A 1120 20.88 -18.97 35.09
N ASP A 1121 20.82 -18.02 34.16
CA ASP A 1121 21.95 -17.18 33.79
C ASP A 1121 22.14 -16.08 34.86
N ARG A 1122 23.19 -16.25 35.67
CA ARG A 1122 23.54 -15.34 36.76
C ARG A 1122 23.69 -13.89 36.30
N VAL A 1123 24.35 -13.64 35.17
CA VAL A 1123 24.65 -12.27 34.69
C VAL A 1123 23.37 -11.57 34.25
N GLN A 1124 22.47 -12.30 33.57
CA GLN A 1124 21.21 -11.75 33.12
C GLN A 1124 20.27 -11.43 34.30
N VAL A 1125 20.15 -12.32 35.28
CA VAL A 1125 19.34 -12.05 36.49
C VAL A 1125 19.93 -10.89 37.28
N GLN A 1126 21.26 -10.81 37.42
CA GLN A 1126 21.95 -9.67 38.03
C GLN A 1126 21.62 -8.34 37.31
N GLN A 1127 21.57 -8.34 35.98
CA GLN A 1127 21.21 -7.18 35.16
C GLN A 1127 19.76 -6.74 35.38
N VAL A 1128 18.82 -7.67 35.50
CA VAL A 1128 17.42 -7.37 35.84
C VAL A 1128 17.36 -6.66 37.20
N MET A 1129 18.02 -7.21 38.22
CA MET A 1129 18.01 -6.63 39.57
C MET A 1129 18.63 -5.23 39.62
N ILE A 1130 19.79 -5.02 38.98
CA ILE A 1130 20.45 -3.71 38.94
C ILE A 1130 19.54 -2.67 38.27
N ASN A 1131 18.90 -3.02 37.15
CA ASN A 1131 18.01 -2.10 36.43
C ASN A 1131 16.79 -1.70 37.28
N LEU A 1132 16.17 -2.66 37.96
CA LEU A 1132 15.03 -2.39 38.84
C LEU A 1132 15.44 -1.55 40.06
N ILE A 1133 16.58 -1.87 40.70
CA ILE A 1133 17.09 -1.11 41.85
C ILE A 1133 17.45 0.33 41.45
N ARG A 1134 18.11 0.53 40.31
CA ARG A 1134 18.45 1.87 39.80
C ARG A 1134 17.19 2.68 39.47
N ASN A 1135 16.19 2.05 38.87
CA ASN A 1135 14.90 2.69 38.61
C ASN A 1135 14.21 3.13 39.91
N GLY A 1136 14.24 2.29 40.96
CA GLY A 1136 13.73 2.66 42.28
C GLY A 1136 14.51 3.82 42.92
N MET A 1137 15.84 3.82 42.82
CA MET A 1137 16.68 4.93 43.32
C MET A 1137 16.42 6.25 42.58
N ASP A 1138 16.25 6.22 41.26
CA ASP A 1138 15.88 7.38 40.46
C ASP A 1138 14.51 7.92 40.85
N ALA A 1139 13.53 7.04 41.07
CA ALA A 1139 12.17 7.41 41.46
C ALA A 1139 12.11 8.11 42.83
N MET A 1140 13.12 7.91 43.68
CA MET A 1140 13.27 8.53 45.00
C MET A 1140 14.16 9.78 45.00
N ALA A 1141 14.72 10.20 43.86
CA ALA A 1141 15.69 11.30 43.80
C ALA A 1141 15.13 12.64 44.33
N SER A 1142 13.83 12.90 44.15
CA SER A 1142 13.13 14.11 44.60
C SER A 1142 12.57 14.03 46.03
N VAL A 1143 12.64 12.87 46.69
CA VAL A 1143 12.07 12.65 48.03
C VAL A 1143 13.06 13.12 49.11
N GLN A 1144 12.67 13.99 50.04
CA GLN A 1144 13.61 14.59 51.00
C GLN A 1144 13.90 13.72 52.24
N ASN A 1145 12.94 12.93 52.73
CA ASN A 1145 13.05 12.02 53.88
C ASN A 1145 12.53 10.62 53.52
N ASP A 1146 13.03 9.55 54.17
CA ASP A 1146 12.51 8.17 54.03
C ASP A 1146 12.78 7.45 52.68
N ARG A 1147 13.99 7.66 52.13
CA ARG A 1147 14.46 6.95 50.92
C ARG A 1147 14.83 5.50 51.24
N VAL A 1148 13.85 4.61 51.19
CA VAL A 1148 14.02 3.19 51.47
C VAL A 1148 13.74 2.35 50.22
N LEU A 1149 14.68 1.47 49.88
CA LEU A 1149 14.51 0.44 48.86
C LEU A 1149 14.49 -0.93 49.53
N ARG A 1150 13.40 -1.67 49.40
CA ARG A 1150 13.22 -2.99 50.00
C ARG A 1150 13.27 -4.07 48.92
N ILE A 1151 14.07 -5.10 49.15
CA ILE A 1151 14.13 -6.31 48.33
C ILE A 1151 13.63 -7.46 49.20
N ARG A 1152 12.58 -8.15 48.77
CA ARG A 1152 12.05 -9.33 49.46
C ARG A 1152 12.02 -10.52 48.50
N VAL A 1153 12.53 -11.66 48.93
CA VAL A 1153 12.52 -12.89 48.13
C VAL A 1153 11.93 -14.03 48.94
N HIS A 1154 10.92 -14.69 48.40
CA HIS A 1154 10.22 -15.78 49.06
C HIS A 1154 9.70 -16.81 48.05
N ARG A 1155 9.43 -18.04 48.50
CA ARG A 1155 8.87 -19.10 47.65
C ARG A 1155 7.34 -19.00 47.61
N MET A 1156 6.77 -19.10 46.42
CA MET A 1156 5.33 -19.25 46.16
C MET A 1156 5.10 -20.47 45.27
N GLY A 1157 4.82 -21.62 45.88
CA GLY A 1157 4.58 -22.88 45.15
C GLY A 1157 5.82 -23.41 44.44
N ASP A 1158 5.72 -23.59 43.13
CA ASP A 1158 6.78 -23.98 42.21
C ASP A 1158 7.62 -22.80 41.70
N MET A 1159 7.37 -21.59 42.20
CA MET A 1159 8.09 -20.37 41.79
C MET A 1159 8.75 -19.69 43.00
N VAL A 1160 9.87 -19.00 42.76
CA VAL A 1160 10.47 -18.04 43.70
C VAL A 1160 10.11 -16.64 43.22
N GLN A 1161 9.48 -15.86 44.10
CA GLN A 1161 9.08 -14.50 43.82
C GLN A 1161 10.07 -13.51 44.44
N THR A 1162 10.54 -12.55 43.64
CA THR A 1162 11.40 -11.44 44.05
C THR A 1162 10.63 -10.12 43.90
N GLU A 1163 10.45 -9.43 45.02
CA GLU A 1163 9.81 -8.11 45.10
C GLU A 1163 10.89 -7.04 45.33
N ILE A 1164 10.89 -6.00 44.49
CA ILE A 1164 11.71 -4.80 44.64
C ILE A 1164 10.77 -3.61 44.80
N SER A 1165 10.72 -3.05 46.01
CA SER A 1165 9.82 -1.96 46.38
C SER A 1165 10.59 -0.69 46.70
N ASP A 1166 10.15 0.44 46.17
CA ASP A 1166 10.65 1.78 46.51
C ASP A 1166 9.57 2.62 47.20
N ARG A 1167 10.01 3.73 47.82
CA ARG A 1167 9.15 4.77 48.39
C ARG A 1167 9.15 6.05 47.55
N GLY A 1168 9.25 5.92 46.24
CA GLY A 1168 9.27 7.01 45.28
C GLY A 1168 7.87 7.53 44.93
N ARG A 1169 7.76 8.15 43.74
CA ARG A 1169 6.51 8.75 43.22
C ARG A 1169 5.46 7.73 42.69
N GLY A 1170 5.80 6.45 42.64
CA GLY A 1170 4.95 5.39 42.07
C GLY A 1170 4.90 5.35 40.54
N VAL A 1171 4.18 4.36 39.99
CA VAL A 1171 4.02 4.13 38.55
C VAL A 1171 2.63 4.58 38.09
N GLN A 1172 2.58 5.42 37.04
CA GLN A 1172 1.32 5.92 36.46
C GLN A 1172 0.65 4.94 35.48
N PHE A 1173 1.44 4.14 34.73
CA PHE A 1173 0.95 3.26 33.66
C PHE A 1173 1.52 1.82 33.74
N PRO A 1174 1.20 1.05 34.79
CA PRO A 1174 1.86 -0.24 35.08
C PRO A 1174 1.81 -1.26 33.93
N ASP A 1175 0.78 -1.24 33.08
CA ASP A 1175 0.64 -2.18 31.97
C ASP A 1175 1.54 -1.81 30.77
N LYS A 1176 1.76 -0.51 30.53
CA LYS A 1176 2.52 0.01 29.39
C LYS A 1176 4.02 0.20 29.66
N ILE A 1177 4.45 0.22 30.94
CA ILE A 1177 5.86 0.49 31.28
C ILE A 1177 6.86 -0.54 30.73
N PHE A 1178 6.36 -1.70 30.30
CA PHE A 1178 7.16 -2.80 29.77
C PHE A 1178 7.11 -2.89 28.24
N GLU A 1179 6.34 -2.02 27.56
CA GLU A 1179 6.37 -1.92 26.11
C GLU A 1179 7.71 -1.34 25.64
N PRO A 1180 8.34 -1.91 24.59
CA PRO A 1180 9.55 -1.33 24.01
C PRO A 1180 9.30 0.14 23.61
N PHE A 1181 10.26 1.01 23.91
CA PHE A 1181 10.22 2.47 23.64
C PHE A 1181 9.24 3.30 24.49
N PHE A 1182 8.51 2.70 25.44
CA PHE A 1182 7.63 3.45 26.35
C PHE A 1182 8.38 3.97 27.59
N THR A 1183 8.35 5.27 27.84
CA THR A 1183 9.10 5.91 28.95
C THR A 1183 8.42 7.18 29.46
N THR A 1184 8.59 7.46 30.75
CA THR A 1184 8.13 8.70 31.40
C THR A 1184 9.29 9.57 31.90
N LYS A 1185 10.54 9.19 31.58
CA LYS A 1185 11.75 9.95 31.91
C LYS A 1185 12.16 10.79 30.69
N GLU A 1186 12.45 12.09 30.87
CA GLU A 1186 12.88 12.99 29.78
C GLU A 1186 14.10 12.49 28.99
N ASN A 1187 14.97 11.68 29.61
CA ASN A 1187 16.17 11.11 28.99
C ASN A 1187 16.22 9.57 29.00
N GLY A 1188 15.09 8.88 29.22
CA GLY A 1188 15.07 7.40 29.27
C GLY A 1188 14.46 6.81 28.01
N MET A 1189 15.12 5.87 27.35
CA MET A 1189 14.66 5.27 26.08
C MET A 1189 13.48 4.28 26.21
N GLY A 1190 13.03 3.94 27.43
CA GLY A 1190 11.94 2.98 27.65
C GLY A 1190 12.30 1.51 27.43
N MET A 1191 13.50 1.19 26.93
CA MET A 1191 13.89 -0.20 26.67
C MET A 1191 14.24 -1.02 27.93
N GLY A 1192 14.63 -0.38 29.04
CA GLY A 1192 15.19 -1.08 30.19
C GLY A 1192 14.24 -2.09 30.86
N LEU A 1193 12.96 -1.74 30.99
CA LEU A 1193 11.94 -2.62 31.60
C LEU A 1193 11.46 -3.71 30.63
N ALA A 1194 11.41 -3.42 29.33
CA ALA A 1194 11.13 -4.41 28.28
C ALA A 1194 12.22 -5.50 28.23
N ILE A 1195 13.49 -5.11 28.34
CA ILE A 1195 14.62 -6.05 28.43
C ILE A 1195 14.52 -6.90 29.70
N CYS A 1196 14.14 -6.30 30.83
CA CYS A 1196 13.94 -7.06 32.07
C CYS A 1196 12.85 -8.12 31.94
N ARG A 1197 11.74 -7.80 31.26
CA ARG A 1197 10.64 -8.74 31.01
C ARG A 1197 11.10 -9.91 30.13
N SER A 1198 11.77 -9.61 29.02
CA SER A 1198 12.28 -10.63 28.09
C SER A 1198 13.28 -11.58 28.75
N ILE A 1199 14.19 -11.07 29.60
CA ILE A 1199 15.13 -11.91 30.36
C ILE A 1199 14.39 -12.85 31.32
N VAL A 1200 13.40 -12.33 32.07
CA VAL A 1200 12.65 -13.14 33.05
C VAL A 1200 11.82 -14.23 32.34
N GLU A 1201 11.18 -13.89 31.23
CA GLU A 1201 10.41 -14.85 30.41
C GLU A 1201 11.30 -15.93 29.79
N ALA A 1202 12.51 -15.57 29.33
CA ALA A 1202 13.50 -16.54 28.83
C ALA A 1202 13.96 -17.55 29.89
N HIS A 1203 13.74 -17.25 31.18
CA HIS A 1203 14.01 -18.13 32.32
C HIS A 1203 12.74 -18.83 32.84
N GLY A 1204 11.63 -18.79 32.10
CA GLY A 1204 10.36 -19.42 32.48
C GLY A 1204 9.59 -18.66 33.56
N GLY A 1205 9.93 -17.40 33.81
CA GLY A 1205 9.32 -16.53 34.81
C GLY A 1205 8.36 -15.48 34.25
N GLN A 1206 7.82 -14.62 35.12
CA GLN A 1206 7.00 -13.46 34.73
C GLN A 1206 7.44 -12.20 35.49
N LEU A 1207 7.30 -11.00 34.89
CA LEU A 1207 7.63 -9.70 35.50
C LEU A 1207 6.47 -8.70 35.33
N TRP A 1208 6.03 -8.10 36.44
CA TRP A 1208 4.98 -7.07 36.48
C TRP A 1208 5.24 -5.99 37.55
N ALA A 1209 4.38 -4.96 37.61
CA ALA A 1209 4.51 -3.85 38.54
C ALA A 1209 3.18 -3.48 39.24
N GLU A 1210 3.27 -3.07 40.50
CA GLU A 1210 2.18 -2.70 41.40
C GLU A 1210 2.46 -1.38 42.13
N LYS A 1211 1.43 -0.77 42.72
CA LYS A 1211 1.58 0.40 43.59
C LYS A 1211 2.02 -0.04 45.00
N ASN A 1212 2.94 0.70 45.61
CA ASN A 1212 3.42 0.43 46.98
C ASN A 1212 2.77 1.41 47.99
N GLU A 1213 2.35 0.91 49.15
CA GLU A 1213 1.67 1.69 50.21
C GLU A 1213 2.66 2.14 51.32
N PRO A 1214 2.58 3.38 51.85
CA PRO A 1214 1.64 4.45 51.50
C PRO A 1214 2.02 5.26 50.25
N HIS A 1215 3.21 5.07 49.67
CA HIS A 1215 3.63 5.62 48.37
C HIS A 1215 4.80 4.82 47.77
N GLY A 1216 4.90 4.80 46.43
CA GLY A 1216 6.01 4.20 45.69
C GLY A 1216 5.57 3.15 44.66
N ALA A 1217 6.55 2.43 44.10
CA ALA A 1217 6.33 1.34 43.17
C ALA A 1217 6.85 0.02 43.73
N LYS A 1218 6.20 -1.08 43.35
CA LYS A 1218 6.66 -2.44 43.60
C LYS A 1218 6.80 -3.17 42.27
N PHE A 1219 7.99 -3.63 41.95
CA PHE A 1219 8.25 -4.49 40.79
C PHE A 1219 8.43 -5.93 41.28
N ILE A 1220 7.74 -6.87 40.64
CA ILE A 1220 7.71 -8.28 41.07
C ILE A 1220 8.08 -9.15 39.89
N PHE A 1221 9.05 -10.05 40.08
CA PHE A 1221 9.32 -11.11 39.12
C PHE A 1221 9.41 -12.49 39.75
N THR A 1222 9.07 -13.52 38.99
CA THR A 1222 9.13 -14.93 39.40
C THR A 1222 10.20 -15.70 38.62
N LEU A 1223 10.79 -16.71 39.25
CA LEU A 1223 11.67 -17.68 38.61
C LEU A 1223 11.31 -19.11 39.06
N PRO A 1224 11.43 -20.15 38.21
CA PRO A 1224 11.09 -21.52 38.57
C PRO A 1224 11.94 -22.09 39.72
N ALA A 1225 11.28 -22.68 40.70
CA ALA A 1225 11.88 -23.40 41.82
C ALA A 1225 11.97 -24.91 41.51
N GLU A 1226 13.00 -25.57 42.04
CA GLU A 1226 13.10 -27.03 41.93
C GLU A 1226 11.95 -27.71 42.72
N MET A 1227 11.23 -28.65 42.12
CA MET A 1227 10.22 -29.45 42.82
C MET A 1227 10.90 -30.32 43.88
N ASN A 1228 10.48 -30.19 45.15
CA ASN A 1228 10.89 -31.14 46.18
C ASN A 1228 10.22 -32.49 45.87
N THR A 1229 10.91 -33.37 45.15
CA THR A 1229 10.69 -34.80 45.32
C THR A 1229 11.14 -35.14 46.75
N ALA A 1230 10.18 -35.44 47.62
CA ALA A 1230 10.48 -36.05 48.91
C ALA A 1230 11.24 -37.37 48.68
N PRO A 1231 12.14 -37.77 49.59
CA PRO A 1231 13.13 -38.84 49.38
C PRO A 1231 12.52 -40.22 49.12
#